data_AF-A0A4S4GMT4-F1
#
_entry.id   AF-A0A4S4GMT4-F1
#
_cell.length_a   1.000
_cell.length_b   1.000
_cell.length_c   1.000
_cell.angle_alpha   90.00
_cell.angle_beta   90.00
_cell.angle_gamma   90.00
#
_symmetry.space_group_name_H-M   'P 1'
#
loop_
_entity.id
_entity.type
_entity.pdbx_description
1 polymer ?
#
loop_
_entity_poly.entity_id
_entity_poly.type
_entity_poly.pdbx_seq_one_letter_code
_entity_poly.pdbx_strand_id
1 'polypeptide(L)'
;MKSLLLAIAFSASISLNAADEARLLRFPATNGNDVVFSYAGDLYSVPLNGGEARRLTSHEGYEIFPRFSPDGKSIAFTGQYDGNTEVYLIPANGGEPERLTYTSTNSRDDLGDRMGPNNIVMTWQPDGKGIVYRNRIGSGFEGKLWTVSPEGGMPTAIPLPEGGFCSYSPDGKKLAYNRVMREFRNWKYYRGGMADDIWIYDPAAKTVKNITDNVAQDIIPMWIGDEIYFISDRDRTMNLFAYDTKSGQTRKVTDYTEYDIKFPSSNGNIIVYENGGYIYKYDPRSGAQPQKINITLASDNTIARKEMMPVEDFISGYSVSPDAHRLAVTARGEVFDVPASKGVTRNITRTPGANERDASWSPDGKHIAYISDRTGETEVWLQDVEGGKPRQLTKDNDTYIRSIKWSPDSKKILYTDRKNRIVEVDAASGSKRTTMQNPEGEFYQVNYSPDSRWITYTKSGANNMSVVYVYDLTSGKEYPVTEKWYDSSSPIFSSDGRYIIFTSERDFNPTYGQTEWNHVYNRMGGVYIALLDKSTPSPLLPSDDKDPVKAPEAKADEPAKASPTVNIDTDGLPSRLVKLPLASGNYTPIYSNGKKVWYRNGGSVNMFDLEKGENTNIADGASMSVSPDGKKATFYSRGNLYITDLPMSNVKLGKSVDLSNMTATVDYAQEWPQIFDETWRAFRDGFYLENMHGVDWNAIKKKYAALLPYAKTRYDLNYIIGEMIAELACGHAYVNPGQIKTIKRIPMGLLGAELSRDKSGYYRIDKIIPGAVYSRSLRSPLAEPGIDVAEGDYIVAIDGVPTTETDNIYTLLTGKANVLTELTVNSTPSENGAHKIVVEPIADEEPLYHYNWVQNNIKKVEKATNGRVGYIYVPDMGPEGLNEFARYFYPQLDKEALIIDDRANGGGNVSPMLIERLLREPYRMTMSRTSSKVGTIPDATLVGPKVLLINKYSASDGDLFPWSFKATGLGKVVGTRTWGGIIGISGSLPYMDGTDVRVPFFTNYDAKTGQWIVENHGVDPDILIDNDPIKEQMGIDQQLDKAIEVILEELKSRKPLPPVPAPRTFKDLGVE
;
A
#
# COMPACT_ATOMS: atom_id res chain seq x y z
N MET A 1 84.82 9.66 36.44
CA MET A 1 83.75 8.67 36.20
C MET A 1 82.85 9.23 35.11
N LYS A 2 83.29 9.08 33.85
CA LYS A 2 82.83 8.09 32.85
C LYS A 2 81.36 8.27 32.47
N SER A 3 81.23 9.16 31.50
CA SER A 3 80.10 9.56 30.68
C SER A 3 79.57 8.40 29.81
N LEU A 4 78.24 8.28 29.71
CA LEU A 4 77.60 7.55 28.62
C LEU A 4 76.41 8.38 28.13
N LEU A 5 76.47 8.79 26.86
CA LEU A 5 75.42 9.50 26.14
C LEU A 5 74.30 8.52 25.77
N LEU A 6 73.06 8.92 26.06
CA LEU A 6 71.82 8.25 25.66
C LEU A 6 71.42 8.76 24.27
N ALA A 7 71.30 7.86 23.29
CA ALA A 7 70.73 8.17 21.97
C ALA A 7 69.25 7.71 21.95
N ILE A 8 68.38 8.64 21.60
CA ILE A 8 66.93 8.47 21.41
C ILE A 8 66.69 7.79 20.06
N ALA A 9 65.94 6.68 20.05
CA ALA A 9 65.31 6.15 18.84
C ALA A 9 63.79 6.09 19.07
N PHE A 10 63.07 7.01 18.43
CA PHE A 10 61.62 7.02 18.32
C PHE A 10 61.21 5.93 17.32
N SER A 11 60.55 4.88 17.79
CA SER A 11 59.82 3.94 16.92
C SER A 11 58.34 4.28 17.01
N ALA A 12 57.84 5.05 16.04
CA ALA A 12 56.41 5.25 15.84
C ALA A 12 55.82 3.96 15.26
N SER A 13 55.08 3.22 16.09
CA SER A 13 54.21 2.14 15.63
C SER A 13 52.97 2.76 14.97
N ILE A 14 52.99 2.88 13.65
CA ILE A 14 51.80 3.20 12.87
C ILE A 14 50.95 1.93 12.84
N SER A 15 49.92 1.86 13.68
CA SER A 15 48.83 0.90 13.51
C SER A 15 48.05 1.29 12.26
N LEU A 16 48.32 0.63 11.13
CA LEU A 16 47.42 0.64 9.98
C LEU A 16 46.12 -0.05 10.40
N ASN A 17 45.10 0.72 10.74
CA ASN A 17 43.73 0.22 10.73
C ASN A 17 43.42 -0.21 9.29
N ALA A 18 43.30 -1.51 9.05
CA ALA A 18 42.76 -2.01 7.78
C ALA A 18 41.33 -1.45 7.65
N ALA A 19 41.04 -0.78 6.54
CA ALA A 19 39.68 -0.33 6.24
C ALA A 19 38.77 -1.56 6.11
N ASP A 20 37.59 -1.53 6.75
CA ASP A 20 36.62 -2.62 6.68
C ASP A 20 36.12 -2.80 5.23
N GLU A 21 35.93 -4.07 4.82
CA GLU A 21 35.39 -4.40 3.50
C GLU A 21 33.94 -3.90 3.38
N ALA A 22 33.64 -3.20 2.30
CA ALA A 22 32.32 -2.65 2.04
C ALA A 22 31.33 -3.73 1.57
N ARG A 23 30.06 -3.58 1.96
CA ARG A 23 28.96 -4.47 1.59
C ARG A 23 27.66 -3.65 1.44
N LEU A 24 26.64 -4.25 0.84
CA LEU A 24 25.43 -3.60 0.32
C LEU A 24 25.75 -2.58 -0.79
N LEU A 25 26.67 -2.96 -1.67
CA LEU A 25 26.99 -2.21 -2.87
C LEU A 25 25.98 -2.55 -3.97
N ARG A 26 25.21 -1.57 -4.45
CA ARG A 26 24.04 -1.77 -5.32
C ARG A 26 24.27 -1.24 -6.73
N PHE A 27 23.51 -1.79 -7.69
CA PHE A 27 23.42 -1.30 -9.07
C PHE A 27 24.76 -1.10 -9.80
N PRO A 28 25.68 -2.09 -9.81
CA PRO A 28 27.01 -1.91 -10.40
C PRO A 28 26.98 -1.78 -11.93
N ALA A 29 27.92 -1.02 -12.48
CA ALA A 29 28.25 -0.95 -13.90
C ALA A 29 29.75 -0.77 -14.14
N THR A 30 30.25 -1.17 -15.31
CA THR A 30 31.68 -1.11 -15.64
C THR A 30 31.92 -0.51 -17.01
N ASN A 31 33.08 0.11 -17.21
CA ASN A 31 33.64 0.45 -18.52
C ASN A 31 34.72 -0.55 -18.98
N GLY A 32 35.03 -1.57 -18.16
CA GLY A 32 36.08 -2.56 -18.38
C GLY A 32 37.39 -2.31 -17.60
N ASN A 33 37.56 -1.11 -17.05
CA ASN A 33 38.70 -0.74 -16.19
C ASN A 33 38.27 -0.37 -14.78
N ASP A 34 37.12 0.28 -14.65
CA ASP A 34 36.52 0.74 -13.41
C ASP A 34 35.11 0.17 -13.25
N VAL A 35 34.64 0.15 -12.02
CA VAL A 35 33.27 -0.16 -11.64
C VAL A 35 32.67 1.05 -10.93
N VAL A 36 31.49 1.48 -11.36
CA VAL A 36 30.64 2.43 -10.67
C VAL A 36 29.48 1.69 -10.00
N PHE A 37 29.08 2.10 -8.81
CA PHE A 37 27.98 1.51 -8.06
C PHE A 37 27.34 2.55 -7.13
N SER A 38 26.13 2.25 -6.64
CA SER A 38 25.44 3.04 -5.62
C SER A 38 25.74 2.48 -4.22
N TYR A 39 26.05 3.37 -3.28
CA TYR A 39 26.22 3.04 -1.86
C TYR A 39 25.72 4.21 -1.01
N ALA A 40 24.88 3.91 -0.02
CA ALA A 40 24.30 4.88 0.90
C ALA A 40 23.56 6.07 0.22
N GLY A 41 23.08 5.88 -1.01
CA GLY A 41 22.40 6.91 -1.79
C GLY A 41 23.28 7.61 -2.82
N ASP A 42 24.60 7.45 -2.79
CA ASP A 42 25.52 8.10 -3.74
C ASP A 42 26.22 7.15 -4.70
N LEU A 43 26.79 7.68 -5.79
CA LEU A 43 27.65 6.95 -6.71
C LEU A 43 29.11 6.95 -6.25
N TYR A 44 29.73 5.78 -6.33
CA TYR A 44 31.16 5.56 -6.07
C TYR A 44 31.81 4.84 -7.26
N SER A 45 33.11 5.08 -7.48
CA SER A 45 33.91 4.34 -8.45
C SER A 45 35.11 3.64 -7.80
N VAL A 46 35.49 2.48 -8.35
CA VAL A 46 36.67 1.70 -7.93
C VAL A 46 37.29 1.01 -9.13
N PRO A 47 38.62 0.79 -9.19
CA PRO A 47 39.21 -0.03 -10.22
C PRO A 47 38.62 -1.45 -10.24
N LEU A 48 38.53 -2.08 -11.41
CA LEU A 48 38.01 -3.44 -11.60
C LEU A 48 38.80 -4.52 -10.83
N ASN A 49 40.02 -4.19 -10.38
CA ASN A 49 40.84 -5.04 -9.54
C ASN A 49 40.64 -4.83 -8.03
N GLY A 50 39.74 -3.93 -7.64
CA GLY A 50 39.44 -3.58 -6.26
C GLY A 50 40.33 -2.48 -5.69
N GLY A 51 40.15 -2.21 -4.40
CA GLY A 51 40.83 -1.14 -3.66
C GLY A 51 39.84 -0.19 -2.99
N GLU A 52 40.31 1.02 -2.70
CA GLU A 52 39.50 2.05 -2.07
C GLU A 52 38.59 2.72 -3.11
N ALA A 53 37.28 2.76 -2.81
CA ALA A 53 36.29 3.41 -3.65
C ALA A 53 36.30 4.93 -3.45
N ARG A 54 36.13 5.66 -4.55
CA ARG A 54 36.06 7.12 -4.59
C ARG A 54 34.62 7.56 -4.81
N ARG A 55 34.10 8.41 -3.93
CA ARG A 55 32.77 9.04 -4.09
C ARG A 55 32.75 9.97 -5.31
N LEU A 56 31.71 9.88 -6.13
CA LEU A 56 31.50 10.70 -7.33
C LEU A 56 30.43 11.77 -7.13
N THR A 57 29.36 11.46 -6.40
CA THR A 57 28.22 12.34 -6.16
C THR A 57 28.01 12.57 -4.66
N SER A 58 27.33 13.67 -4.32
CA SER A 58 26.95 13.98 -2.94
C SER A 58 25.69 14.82 -2.92
N HIS A 59 24.55 14.21 -2.66
CA HIS A 59 23.26 14.89 -2.56
C HIS A 59 22.40 14.32 -1.43
N GLU A 60 21.31 15.01 -1.06
CA GLU A 60 20.35 14.48 -0.08
C GLU A 60 19.44 13.40 -0.71
N GLY A 61 19.20 13.52 -2.02
CA GLY A 61 18.45 12.54 -2.82
C GLY A 61 19.32 11.35 -3.23
N TYR A 62 18.72 10.37 -3.90
CA TYR A 62 19.42 9.13 -4.27
C TYR A 62 19.89 9.15 -5.72
N GLU A 63 21.06 8.58 -5.95
CA GLU A 63 21.61 8.24 -7.26
C GLU A 63 21.75 6.72 -7.44
N ILE A 64 21.10 6.21 -8.48
CA ILE A 64 20.97 4.77 -8.76
C ILE A 64 21.08 4.48 -10.26
N PHE A 65 21.25 3.21 -10.60
CA PHE A 65 21.34 2.72 -11.98
C PHE A 65 22.38 3.44 -12.88
N PRO A 66 23.64 3.60 -12.44
CA PRO A 66 24.66 4.23 -13.27
C PRO A 66 25.00 3.37 -14.52
N ARG A 67 25.32 4.03 -15.63
CA ARG A 67 25.81 3.44 -16.89
C ARG A 67 26.88 4.33 -17.51
N PHE A 68 28.05 3.75 -17.74
CA PHE A 68 29.11 4.44 -18.49
C PHE A 68 28.71 4.65 -19.96
N SER A 69 29.08 5.81 -20.51
CA SER A 69 29.04 6.04 -21.95
C SER A 69 29.93 5.03 -22.69
N PRO A 70 29.68 4.73 -23.97
CA PRO A 70 30.50 3.78 -24.73
C PRO A 70 32.00 4.14 -24.80
N ASP A 71 32.34 5.44 -24.72
CA ASP A 71 33.72 5.92 -24.66
C ASP A 71 34.31 5.97 -23.23
N GLY A 72 33.51 5.62 -22.22
CA GLY A 72 33.89 5.57 -20.81
C GLY A 72 34.11 6.91 -20.13
N LYS A 73 33.81 8.05 -20.79
CA LYS A 73 34.11 9.39 -20.27
C LYS A 73 33.01 9.99 -19.40
N SER A 74 31.78 9.50 -19.50
CA SER A 74 30.63 10.01 -18.76
C SER A 74 29.84 8.87 -18.14
N ILE A 75 29.01 9.19 -17.13
CA ILE A 75 28.10 8.27 -16.46
C ILE A 75 26.70 8.88 -16.53
N ALA A 76 25.78 8.18 -17.18
CA ALA A 76 24.35 8.47 -17.08
C ALA A 76 23.75 7.69 -15.90
N PHE A 77 22.85 8.29 -15.14
CA PHE A 77 22.25 7.66 -13.97
C PHE A 77 20.89 8.28 -13.64
N THR A 78 20.14 7.61 -12.77
CA THR A 78 18.86 8.11 -12.26
C THR A 78 19.10 8.84 -10.94
N GLY A 79 18.66 10.10 -10.84
CA GLY A 79 18.95 11.01 -9.72
C GLY A 79 17.76 11.88 -9.30
N GLN A 80 17.90 12.61 -8.18
CA GLN A 80 16.84 13.44 -7.58
C GLN A 80 17.29 14.88 -7.25
N TYR A 81 18.28 15.43 -7.98
CA TYR A 81 18.86 16.76 -7.69
C TYR A 81 17.82 17.89 -7.69
N ASP A 82 16.86 17.84 -8.62
CA ASP A 82 15.86 18.89 -8.82
C ASP A 82 14.47 18.47 -8.33
N GLY A 83 14.43 17.68 -7.25
CA GLY A 83 13.20 17.17 -6.65
C GLY A 83 12.63 15.94 -7.33
N ASN A 84 12.49 15.93 -8.66
CA ASN A 84 11.92 14.80 -9.41
C ASN A 84 12.97 13.71 -9.71
N THR A 85 12.53 12.47 -9.92
CA THR A 85 13.44 11.38 -10.29
C THR A 85 13.68 11.44 -11.79
N GLU A 86 14.90 11.74 -12.22
CA GLU A 86 15.19 12.05 -13.63
C GLU A 86 16.52 11.43 -14.08
N VAL A 87 16.78 11.46 -15.38
CA VAL A 87 18.06 11.06 -15.96
C VAL A 87 19.04 12.22 -15.86
N TYR A 88 20.22 11.93 -15.30
CA TYR A 88 21.33 12.86 -15.17
C TYR A 88 22.60 12.32 -15.83
N LEU A 89 23.51 13.22 -16.20
CA LEU A 89 24.82 12.93 -16.75
C LEU A 89 25.92 13.60 -15.91
N ILE A 90 27.00 12.88 -15.63
CA ILE A 90 28.23 13.43 -15.02
C ILE A 90 29.47 12.94 -15.76
N PRO A 91 30.61 13.66 -15.68
CA PRO A 91 31.90 13.09 -16.07
C PRO A 91 32.21 11.83 -15.25
N ALA A 92 32.86 10.83 -15.86
CA ALA A 92 33.24 9.57 -15.19
C ALA A 92 34.16 9.78 -13.98
N ASN A 93 34.86 10.93 -13.96
CA ASN A 93 35.70 11.33 -12.85
C ASN A 93 34.94 12.15 -11.77
N GLY A 94 33.63 12.29 -11.85
CA GLY A 94 32.84 13.18 -10.99
C GLY A 94 32.81 14.62 -11.51
N GLY A 95 31.90 15.42 -10.99
CA GLY A 95 31.66 16.80 -11.45
C GLY A 95 30.24 17.26 -11.16
N GLU A 96 29.82 18.33 -11.83
CA GLU A 96 28.45 18.86 -11.75
C GLU A 96 27.48 17.95 -12.54
N PRO A 97 26.37 17.48 -11.92
CA PRO A 97 25.33 16.73 -12.61
C PRO A 97 24.51 17.60 -13.55
N GLU A 98 24.31 17.13 -14.78
CA GLU A 98 23.45 17.75 -15.78
C GLU A 98 22.14 16.98 -15.92
N ARG A 99 20.99 17.65 -15.76
CA ARG A 99 19.65 17.05 -15.92
C ARG A 99 19.29 16.93 -17.40
N LEU A 100 18.87 15.74 -17.84
CA LEU A 100 18.50 15.49 -19.24
C LEU A 100 16.99 15.33 -19.47
N THR A 101 16.22 14.91 -18.46
CA THR A 101 14.78 14.65 -18.61
C THR A 101 13.91 15.51 -17.70
N TYR A 102 12.70 15.80 -18.18
CA TYR A 102 11.68 16.62 -17.51
C TYR A 102 10.34 15.92 -17.69
N THR A 103 9.96 15.11 -16.71
CA THR A 103 8.80 14.20 -16.80
C THR A 103 7.75 14.49 -15.74
N SER A 104 6.51 14.04 -15.97
CA SER A 104 5.39 14.27 -15.06
C SER A 104 5.68 13.76 -13.65
N THR A 105 5.19 14.49 -12.64
CA THR A 105 5.32 14.08 -11.24
C THR A 105 4.29 12.99 -10.93
N ASN A 106 4.68 11.74 -11.12
CA ASN A 106 3.81 10.59 -10.88
C ASN A 106 3.64 10.33 -9.37
N SER A 107 2.43 9.97 -8.96
CA SER A 107 2.12 9.54 -7.59
C SER A 107 2.86 8.26 -7.18
N ARG A 108 3.27 7.44 -8.15
CA ARG A 108 4.15 6.27 -7.97
C ARG A 108 5.54 6.58 -8.52
N ASP A 109 6.27 7.49 -7.89
CA ASP A 109 7.68 7.77 -8.21
C ASP A 109 8.64 7.53 -7.02
N ASP A 110 8.16 6.84 -5.99
CA ASP A 110 9.01 6.48 -4.85
C ASP A 110 10.05 5.43 -5.24
N LEU A 111 11.27 5.57 -4.73
CA LEU A 111 12.38 4.64 -5.01
C LEU A 111 12.10 3.21 -4.53
N GLY A 112 11.23 3.07 -3.53
CA GLY A 112 10.75 1.80 -2.98
C GLY A 112 9.48 1.27 -3.65
N ASP A 113 8.98 1.91 -4.71
CA ASP A 113 7.83 1.39 -5.44
C ASP A 113 8.12 0.00 -6.02
N ARG A 114 7.11 -0.86 -6.01
CA ARG A 114 7.26 -2.28 -6.36
C ARG A 114 7.62 -2.49 -7.84
N MET A 115 7.35 -1.52 -8.71
CA MET A 115 7.72 -1.56 -10.14
C MET A 115 9.04 -0.82 -10.42
N GLY A 116 9.75 -0.39 -9.36
CA GLY A 116 10.91 0.47 -9.42
C GLY A 116 10.55 1.96 -9.61
N PRO A 117 11.50 2.88 -9.40
CA PRO A 117 11.30 4.31 -9.65
C PRO A 117 11.05 4.63 -11.13
N ASN A 118 10.64 5.87 -11.46
CA ASN A 118 10.62 6.31 -12.85
C ASN A 118 12.01 6.73 -13.32
N ASN A 119 12.15 6.84 -14.64
CA ASN A 119 13.35 7.31 -15.32
C ASN A 119 14.61 6.49 -15.01
N ILE A 120 14.45 5.18 -14.93
CA ILE A 120 15.53 4.22 -14.70
C ILE A 120 16.43 4.16 -15.93
N VAL A 121 17.70 4.54 -15.78
CA VAL A 121 18.70 4.42 -16.86
C VAL A 121 18.99 2.94 -17.11
N MET A 122 18.75 2.48 -18.34
CA MET A 122 18.86 1.08 -18.72
C MET A 122 20.19 0.77 -19.40
N THR A 123 20.52 1.51 -20.45
CA THR A 123 21.73 1.32 -21.28
C THR A 123 22.01 2.55 -22.14
N TRP A 124 23.14 2.56 -22.83
CA TRP A 124 23.43 3.48 -23.94
C TRP A 124 23.17 2.82 -25.29
N GLN A 125 22.87 3.63 -26.30
CA GLN A 125 23.03 3.23 -27.70
C GLN A 125 24.52 3.00 -27.98
N PRO A 126 24.92 1.98 -28.78
CA PRO A 126 26.33 1.66 -28.99
C PRO A 126 27.15 2.78 -29.66
N ASP A 127 26.51 3.70 -30.38
CA ASP A 127 27.16 4.86 -30.99
C ASP A 127 27.35 6.05 -30.03
N GLY A 128 26.82 5.95 -28.80
CA GLY A 128 26.92 6.96 -27.76
C GLY A 128 25.96 8.14 -27.90
N LYS A 129 25.06 8.16 -28.90
CA LYS A 129 24.18 9.30 -29.18
C LYS A 129 22.88 9.32 -28.39
N GLY A 130 22.56 8.25 -27.68
CA GLY A 130 21.31 8.12 -26.94
C GLY A 130 21.47 7.33 -25.66
N ILE A 131 20.85 7.82 -24.59
CA ILE A 131 20.70 7.16 -23.30
C ILE A 131 19.29 6.57 -23.26
N VAL A 132 19.20 5.25 -23.13
CA VAL A 132 17.94 4.53 -23.00
C VAL A 132 17.53 4.48 -21.54
N TYR A 133 16.31 4.91 -21.25
CA TYR A 133 15.73 4.87 -19.91
C TYR A 133 14.29 4.36 -19.95
N ARG A 134 13.81 3.82 -18.83
CA ARG A 134 12.41 3.43 -18.66
C ARG A 134 11.65 4.52 -17.93
N ASN A 135 10.51 4.91 -18.47
CA ASN A 135 9.57 5.83 -17.85
C ASN A 135 8.17 5.20 -17.79
N ARG A 136 7.47 5.40 -16.66
CA ARG A 136 6.03 5.16 -16.58
C ARG A 136 5.35 6.51 -16.78
N ILE A 137 4.65 6.65 -17.90
CA ILE A 137 3.88 7.84 -18.27
C ILE A 137 2.65 8.01 -17.32
N GLY A 138 2.42 7.03 -16.44
CA GLY A 138 1.27 6.93 -15.54
C GLY A 138 1.46 5.99 -14.36
N SER A 139 0.42 5.78 -13.55
CA SER A 139 0.49 4.97 -12.30
C SER A 139 0.29 3.46 -12.49
N GLY A 140 0.10 3.01 -13.74
CA GLY A 140 -0.02 1.59 -14.14
C GLY A 140 1.23 0.74 -13.86
N PHE A 141 1.14 -0.55 -14.19
CA PHE A 141 2.27 -1.50 -14.02
C PHE A 141 3.26 -1.43 -15.19
N GLU A 142 2.76 -1.05 -16.37
CA GLU A 142 3.53 -0.90 -17.60
C GLU A 142 4.47 0.31 -17.56
N GLY A 143 5.60 0.18 -18.23
CA GLY A 143 6.53 1.27 -18.48
C GLY A 143 7.09 1.14 -19.88
N LYS A 144 7.51 2.27 -20.46
CA LYS A 144 8.02 2.34 -21.83
C LYS A 144 9.49 2.71 -21.83
N LEU A 145 10.20 2.24 -22.87
CA LEU A 145 11.57 2.64 -23.12
C LEU A 145 11.60 3.92 -23.96
N TRP A 146 12.42 4.85 -23.52
CA TRP A 146 12.67 6.14 -24.15
C TRP A 146 14.15 6.32 -24.38
N THR A 147 14.51 7.19 -25.32
CA THR A 147 15.89 7.62 -25.53
C THR A 147 15.97 9.14 -25.47
N VAL A 148 16.98 9.65 -24.76
CA VAL A 148 17.35 11.07 -24.70
C VAL A 148 18.79 11.23 -25.16
N SER A 149 19.13 12.34 -25.83
CA SER A 149 20.50 12.62 -26.24
C SER A 149 21.33 13.06 -25.01
N PRO A 150 22.63 12.75 -24.95
CA PRO A 150 23.51 13.26 -23.90
C PRO A 150 23.71 14.78 -23.96
N GLU A 151 23.35 15.42 -25.07
CA GLU A 151 23.29 16.87 -25.23
C GLU A 151 21.93 17.48 -24.81
N GLY A 152 20.99 16.65 -24.34
CA GLY A 152 19.66 17.06 -23.91
C GLY A 152 18.60 17.03 -25.01
N GLY A 153 17.52 17.78 -24.80
CA GLY A 153 16.41 17.92 -25.73
C GLY A 153 15.19 17.04 -25.44
N MET A 154 14.27 16.95 -26.41
CA MET A 154 13.05 16.14 -26.29
C MET A 154 13.36 14.63 -26.41
N PRO A 155 12.91 13.80 -25.46
CA PRO A 155 13.09 12.36 -25.54
C PRO A 155 12.17 11.75 -26.61
N THR A 156 12.56 10.59 -27.14
CA THR A 156 11.76 9.82 -28.11
C THR A 156 11.49 8.41 -27.59
N ALA A 157 10.25 7.95 -27.74
CA ALA A 157 9.89 6.60 -27.33
C ALA A 157 10.46 5.57 -28.31
N ILE A 158 11.03 4.48 -27.79
CA ILE A 158 11.29 3.28 -28.59
C ILE A 158 9.92 2.69 -28.96
N PRO A 159 9.66 2.31 -30.22
CA PRO A 159 8.33 1.95 -30.71
C PRO A 159 7.92 0.54 -30.26
N LEU A 160 7.76 0.37 -28.94
CA LEU A 160 7.31 -0.81 -28.24
C LEU A 160 6.28 -0.38 -27.18
N PRO A 161 5.21 -1.16 -26.96
CA PRO A 161 4.12 -0.79 -26.06
C PRO A 161 4.56 -0.80 -24.59
N GLU A 162 5.53 -1.64 -24.24
CA GLU A 162 6.12 -1.81 -22.92
C GLU A 162 7.60 -2.21 -23.03
N GLY A 163 8.38 -1.96 -21.97
CA GLY A 163 9.77 -2.39 -21.87
C GLY A 163 10.42 -2.15 -20.51
N GLY A 164 11.41 -2.99 -20.22
CA GLY A 164 12.24 -3.00 -19.01
C GLY A 164 13.73 -3.04 -19.33
N PHE A 165 14.50 -3.80 -18.56
CA PHE A 165 15.95 -3.93 -18.80
C PHE A 165 16.24 -4.42 -20.22
N CYS A 166 17.27 -3.83 -20.84
CA CYS A 166 17.58 -4.07 -22.24
C CYS A 166 19.07 -3.91 -22.56
N SER A 167 19.49 -4.48 -23.69
CA SER A 167 20.86 -4.44 -24.19
C SER A 167 20.90 -4.55 -25.72
N TYR A 168 21.65 -3.68 -26.38
CA TYR A 168 21.81 -3.67 -27.83
C TYR A 168 22.75 -4.80 -28.30
N SER A 169 22.49 -5.34 -29.48
CA SER A 169 23.46 -6.18 -30.19
C SER A 169 24.77 -5.42 -30.43
N PRO A 170 25.92 -6.11 -30.57
CA PRO A 170 27.22 -5.44 -30.75
C PRO A 170 27.28 -4.48 -31.96
N ASP A 171 26.46 -4.71 -32.99
CA ASP A 171 26.36 -3.85 -34.16
C ASP A 171 25.30 -2.74 -34.03
N GLY A 172 24.59 -2.66 -32.91
CA GLY A 172 23.54 -1.69 -32.59
C GLY A 172 22.23 -1.85 -33.37
N LYS A 173 22.07 -2.91 -34.17
CA LYS A 173 20.91 -3.07 -35.06
C LYS A 173 19.71 -3.72 -34.38
N LYS A 174 19.89 -4.44 -33.27
CA LYS A 174 18.83 -5.16 -32.54
C LYS A 174 18.89 -4.85 -31.06
N LEU A 175 17.76 -5.01 -30.38
CA LEU A 175 17.64 -4.79 -28.94
C LEU A 175 17.09 -6.06 -28.28
N ALA A 176 17.86 -6.66 -27.37
CA ALA A 176 17.33 -7.65 -26.43
C ALA A 176 16.69 -6.90 -25.25
N TYR A 177 15.47 -7.25 -24.86
CA TYR A 177 14.75 -6.54 -23.81
C TYR A 177 13.74 -7.44 -23.07
N ASN A 178 13.47 -7.08 -21.83
CA ASN A 178 12.32 -7.55 -21.06
C ASN A 178 11.10 -6.65 -21.34
N ARG A 179 9.90 -7.23 -21.38
CA ARG A 179 8.63 -6.51 -21.57
C ARG A 179 8.07 -6.00 -20.24
N VAL A 180 8.25 -6.77 -19.17
CA VAL A 180 7.73 -6.53 -17.82
C VAL A 180 8.89 -6.15 -16.90
N MET A 181 8.61 -5.32 -15.91
CA MET A 181 9.58 -4.96 -14.86
C MET A 181 8.95 -5.20 -13.48
N ARG A 182 9.57 -6.06 -12.67
CA ARG A 182 9.08 -6.40 -11.31
C ARG A 182 10.19 -6.65 -10.29
N GLU A 183 11.41 -6.22 -10.58
CA GLU A 183 12.64 -6.55 -9.85
C GLU A 183 12.70 -5.94 -8.43
N PHE A 184 11.76 -5.05 -8.11
CA PHE A 184 11.58 -4.46 -6.78
C PHE A 184 10.45 -5.14 -5.97
N ARG A 185 9.81 -6.19 -6.49
CA ARG A 185 8.82 -6.98 -5.74
C ARG A 185 9.52 -7.98 -4.82
N ASN A 186 8.93 -8.17 -3.64
CA ASN A 186 9.41 -9.10 -2.62
C ASN A 186 8.81 -10.50 -2.83
N TRP A 187 9.06 -11.12 -3.99
CA TRP A 187 8.51 -12.44 -4.32
C TRP A 187 9.50 -13.27 -5.15
N LYS A 188 10.24 -14.17 -4.48
CA LYS A 188 11.15 -15.12 -5.15
C LYS A 188 10.38 -16.33 -5.69
N TYR A 189 10.94 -16.98 -6.70
CA TYR A 189 10.39 -18.21 -7.30
C TYR A 189 9.01 -17.99 -7.92
N TYR A 190 8.78 -16.78 -8.43
CA TYR A 190 7.51 -16.40 -9.01
C TYR A 190 7.29 -17.10 -10.35
N ARG A 191 6.08 -17.62 -10.58
CA ARG A 191 5.67 -18.35 -11.80
C ARG A 191 4.35 -17.85 -12.38
N GLY A 192 3.83 -16.72 -11.90
CA GLY A 192 2.60 -16.11 -12.41
C GLY A 192 2.78 -15.39 -13.75
N GLY A 193 1.72 -14.77 -14.26
CA GLY A 193 1.69 -14.17 -15.61
C GLY A 193 2.70 -13.05 -15.89
N MET A 194 3.30 -12.45 -14.86
CA MET A 194 4.36 -11.45 -15.02
C MET A 194 5.77 -12.07 -15.05
N ALA A 195 5.91 -13.40 -15.04
CA ALA A 195 7.22 -14.04 -15.16
C ALA A 195 7.70 -13.77 -16.58
N ASP A 196 8.74 -12.94 -16.70
CA ASP A 196 9.11 -12.39 -18.00
C ASP A 196 10.19 -13.21 -18.69
N ASP A 197 10.22 -13.04 -19.99
CA ASP A 197 11.17 -13.62 -20.92
C ASP A 197 12.03 -12.53 -21.56
N ILE A 198 13.05 -12.96 -22.29
CA ILE A 198 13.87 -12.09 -23.12
C ILE A 198 13.34 -12.11 -24.55
N TRP A 199 13.17 -10.92 -25.11
CA TRP A 199 12.70 -10.69 -26.45
C TRP A 199 13.73 -9.95 -27.27
N ILE A 200 13.85 -10.28 -28.57
CA ILE A 200 14.68 -9.53 -29.51
C ILE A 200 13.78 -8.69 -30.39
N TYR A 201 13.94 -7.37 -30.32
CA TYR A 201 13.36 -6.39 -31.23
C TYR A 201 14.33 -6.10 -32.39
N ASP A 202 13.84 -6.29 -33.62
CA ASP A 202 14.50 -5.89 -34.86
C ASP A 202 13.75 -4.70 -35.49
N PRO A 203 14.25 -3.46 -35.35
CA PRO A 203 13.60 -2.27 -35.89
C PRO A 203 13.53 -2.25 -37.41
N ALA A 204 14.53 -2.81 -38.10
CA ALA A 204 14.56 -2.84 -39.56
C ALA A 204 13.51 -3.80 -40.11
N ALA A 205 13.39 -4.98 -39.50
CA ALA A 205 12.38 -5.98 -39.86
C ALA A 205 10.98 -5.67 -39.29
N LYS A 206 10.88 -4.78 -38.29
CA LYS A 206 9.66 -4.54 -37.50
C LYS A 206 9.11 -5.83 -36.91
N THR A 207 9.97 -6.59 -36.23
CA THR A 207 9.60 -7.87 -35.61
C THR A 207 10.10 -7.94 -34.17
N VAL A 208 9.39 -8.72 -33.35
CA VAL A 208 9.77 -9.05 -31.99
C VAL A 208 9.70 -10.58 -31.83
N LYS A 209 10.73 -11.18 -31.21
CA LYS A 209 10.84 -12.64 -31.02
C LYS A 209 11.22 -13.01 -29.59
N ASN A 210 10.44 -13.86 -28.93
CA ASN A 210 10.82 -14.49 -27.66
C ASN A 210 11.95 -15.50 -27.88
N ILE A 211 12.98 -15.48 -27.04
CA ILE A 211 14.12 -16.38 -27.13
C ILE A 211 14.32 -17.31 -25.93
N THR A 212 13.59 -17.12 -24.83
CA THR A 212 13.79 -17.90 -23.60
C THR A 212 12.64 -18.84 -23.26
N ASP A 213 11.38 -18.40 -23.43
CA ASP A 213 10.15 -19.16 -23.17
C ASP A 213 10.21 -20.05 -21.91
N ASN A 214 10.33 -19.42 -20.74
CA ASN A 214 10.44 -20.12 -19.45
C ASN A 214 9.27 -19.78 -18.52
N VAL A 215 8.88 -20.75 -17.68
CA VAL A 215 7.91 -20.50 -16.60
C VAL A 215 8.51 -19.65 -15.46
N ALA A 216 9.83 -19.73 -15.30
CA ALA A 216 10.62 -18.91 -14.41
C ALA A 216 10.98 -17.57 -15.07
N GLN A 217 11.48 -16.62 -14.28
CA GLN A 217 11.87 -15.32 -14.81
C GLN A 217 13.23 -15.39 -15.50
N ASP A 218 13.33 -14.82 -16.70
CA ASP A 218 14.56 -14.62 -17.45
C ASP A 218 14.74 -13.13 -17.74
N ILE A 219 15.61 -12.47 -16.97
CA ILE A 219 15.63 -11.01 -16.88
C ILE A 219 17.03 -10.40 -16.98
N ILE A 220 17.08 -9.10 -17.30
CA ILE A 220 18.27 -8.27 -17.40
C ILE A 220 19.24 -8.79 -18.47
N PRO A 221 18.83 -8.79 -19.77
CA PRO A 221 19.68 -9.26 -20.86
C PRO A 221 20.91 -8.37 -21.05
N MET A 222 22.04 -8.99 -21.39
CA MET A 222 23.32 -8.38 -21.71
C MET A 222 23.90 -9.07 -22.95
N TRP A 223 23.89 -8.38 -24.09
CA TRP A 223 24.32 -8.95 -25.37
C TRP A 223 25.83 -8.79 -25.55
N ILE A 224 26.57 -9.90 -25.61
CA ILE A 224 28.03 -9.94 -25.68
C ILE A 224 28.44 -10.91 -26.80
N GLY A 225 28.99 -10.36 -27.89
CA GLY A 225 29.32 -11.16 -29.07
C GLY A 225 28.08 -11.85 -29.66
N ASP A 226 28.15 -13.18 -29.79
CA ASP A 226 27.07 -14.01 -30.30
C ASP A 226 26.14 -14.56 -29.21
N GLU A 227 26.35 -14.18 -27.94
CA GLU A 227 25.56 -14.67 -26.80
C GLU A 227 24.79 -13.53 -26.11
N ILE A 228 23.64 -13.86 -25.53
CA ILE A 228 22.88 -12.99 -24.63
C ILE A 228 22.96 -13.60 -23.23
N TYR A 229 23.62 -12.90 -22.33
CA TYR A 229 23.71 -13.25 -20.91
C TYR A 229 22.54 -12.66 -20.16
N PHE A 230 22.06 -13.33 -19.12
CA PHE A 230 20.91 -12.88 -18.31
C PHE A 230 20.87 -13.61 -16.97
N ILE A 231 19.99 -13.20 -16.06
CA ILE A 231 19.76 -13.93 -14.81
C ILE A 231 18.42 -14.67 -14.80
N SER A 232 18.40 -15.82 -14.14
CA SER A 232 17.20 -16.66 -14.02
C SER A 232 17.14 -17.39 -12.69
N ASP A 233 15.94 -17.54 -12.14
CA ASP A 233 15.63 -18.35 -10.95
C ASP A 233 15.03 -19.71 -11.31
N ARG A 234 15.23 -20.18 -12.55
CA ARG A 234 14.72 -21.47 -13.05
C ARG A 234 15.15 -22.68 -12.21
N ASP A 235 16.27 -22.58 -11.52
CA ASP A 235 16.81 -23.59 -10.60
C ASP A 235 16.88 -23.08 -9.15
N ARG A 236 16.00 -22.13 -8.81
CA ARG A 236 15.77 -21.50 -7.50
C ARG A 236 16.52 -20.18 -7.29
N THR A 237 17.85 -20.17 -7.23
CA THR A 237 18.61 -18.93 -6.96
C THR A 237 18.91 -18.20 -8.26
N MET A 238 18.71 -16.89 -8.31
CA MET A 238 19.04 -16.09 -9.51
C MET A 238 20.53 -16.23 -9.86
N ASN A 239 20.80 -16.94 -10.94
CA ASN A 239 22.14 -17.21 -11.47
C ASN A 239 22.28 -16.69 -12.88
N LEU A 240 23.52 -16.50 -13.35
CA LEU A 240 23.78 -16.14 -14.74
C LEU A 240 23.56 -17.34 -15.66
N PHE A 241 22.89 -17.07 -16.78
CA PHE A 241 22.71 -17.96 -17.92
C PHE A 241 23.17 -17.26 -19.19
N ALA A 242 23.44 -18.03 -20.24
CA ALA A 242 23.82 -17.53 -21.55
C ALA A 242 23.02 -18.25 -22.63
N TYR A 243 22.37 -17.47 -23.50
CA TYR A 243 21.69 -17.93 -24.71
C TYR A 243 22.57 -17.66 -25.93
N ASP A 244 22.91 -18.70 -26.68
CA ASP A 244 23.67 -18.58 -27.92
C ASP A 244 22.74 -18.24 -29.10
N THR A 245 22.96 -17.09 -29.73
CA THR A 245 22.05 -16.56 -30.76
C THR A 245 22.10 -17.33 -32.09
N LYS A 246 23.10 -18.19 -32.30
CA LYS A 246 23.29 -18.99 -33.52
C LYS A 246 22.61 -20.35 -33.42
N SER A 247 22.80 -21.03 -32.29
CA SER A 247 22.29 -22.37 -32.00
C SER A 247 20.94 -22.37 -31.30
N GLY A 248 20.59 -21.29 -30.61
CA GLY A 248 19.38 -21.18 -29.78
C GLY A 248 19.47 -21.94 -28.46
N GLN A 249 20.66 -22.36 -28.04
CA GLN A 249 20.85 -23.10 -26.79
C GLN A 249 21.12 -22.19 -25.60
N THR A 250 20.56 -22.55 -24.44
CA THR A 250 20.80 -21.88 -23.17
C THR A 250 21.65 -22.74 -22.25
N ARG A 251 22.67 -22.15 -21.61
CA ARG A 251 23.53 -22.80 -20.61
C ARG A 251 23.61 -22.00 -19.32
N LYS A 252 23.83 -22.71 -18.21
CA LYS A 252 24.12 -22.10 -16.90
C LYS A 252 25.57 -21.61 -16.84
N VAL A 253 25.80 -20.47 -16.21
CA VAL A 253 27.12 -19.81 -16.11
C VAL A 253 27.64 -19.82 -14.68
N THR A 254 26.77 -19.52 -13.70
CA THR A 254 27.11 -19.50 -12.26
C THR A 254 26.21 -20.44 -11.46
N ASP A 255 26.63 -20.83 -10.26
CA ASP A 255 25.89 -21.76 -9.40
C ASP A 255 25.89 -21.31 -7.92
N TYR A 256 25.45 -20.08 -7.68
CA TYR A 256 25.21 -19.58 -6.33
C TYR A 256 23.97 -20.24 -5.72
N THR A 257 24.05 -20.56 -4.42
CA THR A 257 22.96 -21.20 -3.67
C THR A 257 22.48 -20.37 -2.47
N GLU A 258 23.22 -19.33 -2.08
CA GLU A 258 22.92 -18.53 -0.89
C GLU A 258 22.14 -17.26 -1.25
N TYR A 259 22.72 -16.36 -2.03
CA TYR A 259 22.07 -15.11 -2.45
C TYR A 259 21.84 -15.07 -3.95
N ASP A 260 20.79 -14.37 -4.36
CA ASP A 260 20.50 -14.06 -5.76
C ASP A 260 21.57 -13.12 -6.34
N ILE A 261 21.90 -13.31 -7.62
CA ILE A 261 22.53 -12.25 -8.40
C ILE A 261 21.51 -11.11 -8.59
N LYS A 262 21.94 -9.88 -8.32
CA LYS A 262 21.12 -8.66 -8.47
C LYS A 262 21.77 -7.68 -9.44
N PHE A 263 20.91 -7.07 -10.27
CA PHE A 263 21.23 -5.97 -11.19
C PHE A 263 22.57 -6.11 -11.94
N PRO A 264 22.81 -7.22 -12.67
CA PRO A 264 24.00 -7.35 -13.48
C PRO A 264 24.01 -6.30 -14.59
N SER A 265 25.20 -5.90 -15.02
CA SER A 265 25.38 -5.06 -16.21
C SER A 265 26.73 -5.34 -16.88
N SER A 266 26.89 -4.85 -18.10
CA SER A 266 28.09 -5.10 -18.91
C SER A 266 28.46 -3.91 -19.78
N ASN A 267 29.77 -3.77 -20.07
CA ASN A 267 30.30 -2.90 -21.12
C ASN A 267 30.37 -3.60 -22.50
N GLY A 268 29.74 -4.76 -22.67
CA GLY A 268 29.86 -5.59 -23.87
C GLY A 268 31.05 -6.55 -23.86
N ASN A 269 31.86 -6.58 -22.80
CA ASN A 269 32.98 -7.51 -22.64
C ASN A 269 33.05 -8.16 -21.26
N ILE A 270 32.87 -7.39 -20.18
CA ILE A 270 32.92 -7.84 -18.79
C ILE A 270 31.53 -7.67 -18.18
N ILE A 271 31.09 -8.63 -17.38
CA ILE A 271 29.86 -8.53 -16.59
C ILE A 271 30.23 -8.22 -15.15
N VAL A 272 29.54 -7.25 -14.55
CA VAL A 272 29.59 -6.98 -13.10
C VAL A 272 28.21 -7.09 -12.49
N TYR A 273 28.12 -7.56 -11.25
CA TYR A 273 26.84 -7.77 -10.57
C TYR A 273 26.98 -7.80 -9.05
N GLU A 274 25.87 -7.61 -8.36
CA GLU A 274 25.78 -7.76 -6.91
C GLU A 274 25.42 -9.21 -6.54
N ASN A 275 26.10 -9.78 -5.54
CA ASN A 275 25.69 -11.03 -4.88
C ASN A 275 25.92 -10.93 -3.38
N GLY A 276 24.85 -11.05 -2.59
CA GLY A 276 24.91 -10.93 -1.12
C GLY A 276 25.49 -9.60 -0.64
N GLY A 277 25.28 -8.51 -1.39
CA GLY A 277 25.79 -7.17 -1.08
C GLY A 277 27.25 -6.89 -1.49
N TYR A 278 27.95 -7.85 -2.11
CA TYR A 278 29.28 -7.64 -2.69
C TYR A 278 29.20 -7.52 -4.21
N ILE A 279 30.20 -6.89 -4.83
CA ILE A 279 30.32 -6.83 -6.29
C ILE A 279 31.26 -7.93 -6.79
N TYR A 280 30.82 -8.63 -7.84
CA TYR A 280 31.60 -9.62 -8.57
C TYR A 280 31.82 -9.17 -10.01
N LYS A 281 32.91 -9.66 -10.62
CA LYS A 281 33.19 -9.56 -12.05
C LYS A 281 33.26 -10.94 -12.70
N TYR A 282 32.84 -11.02 -13.95
CA TYR A 282 32.93 -12.21 -14.79
C TYR A 282 33.39 -11.81 -16.20
N ASP A 283 34.39 -12.52 -16.75
CA ASP A 283 34.83 -12.37 -18.15
C ASP A 283 34.35 -13.57 -18.97
N PRO A 284 33.27 -13.41 -19.77
CA PRO A 284 32.75 -14.41 -20.69
C PRO A 284 33.79 -15.08 -21.60
N ARG A 285 34.82 -14.34 -22.03
CA ARG A 285 35.81 -14.83 -23.01
C ARG A 285 36.76 -15.86 -22.39
N SER A 286 37.05 -15.71 -21.10
CA SER A 286 37.90 -16.63 -20.37
C SER A 286 37.15 -17.89 -19.92
N GLY A 287 35.84 -17.78 -19.70
CA GLY A 287 35.03 -18.83 -19.05
C GLY A 287 35.43 -19.12 -17.61
N ALA A 288 36.30 -18.32 -17.00
CA ALA A 288 36.75 -18.50 -15.63
C ALA A 288 35.63 -18.18 -14.63
N GLN A 289 35.71 -18.76 -13.43
CA GLN A 289 34.74 -18.49 -12.36
C GLN A 289 34.71 -17.00 -11.99
N PRO A 290 33.53 -16.44 -11.67
CA PRO A 290 33.42 -15.06 -11.25
C PRO A 290 34.30 -14.74 -10.03
N GLN A 291 34.81 -13.52 -9.98
CA GLN A 291 35.72 -13.05 -8.94
C GLN A 291 35.09 -11.92 -8.14
N LYS A 292 35.12 -12.01 -6.80
CA LYS A 292 34.74 -10.90 -5.93
C LYS A 292 35.72 -9.74 -6.13
N ILE A 293 35.21 -8.52 -6.28
CA ILE A 293 36.02 -7.30 -6.26
C ILE A 293 36.12 -6.88 -4.79
N ASN A 294 37.33 -6.89 -4.24
CA ASN A 294 37.56 -6.44 -2.87
C ASN A 294 37.49 -4.90 -2.83
N ILE A 295 36.46 -4.35 -2.19
CA ILE A 295 36.20 -2.91 -2.16
C ILE A 295 36.21 -2.45 -0.71
N THR A 296 36.98 -1.40 -0.43
CA THR A 296 36.94 -0.69 0.85
C THR A 296 36.42 0.72 0.62
N LEU A 297 35.70 1.29 1.58
CA LEU A 297 35.27 2.69 1.51
C LEU A 297 35.31 3.34 2.89
N ALA A 298 35.65 4.62 2.91
CA ALA A 298 35.49 5.48 4.08
C ALA A 298 34.31 6.41 3.84
N SER A 299 33.31 6.37 4.73
CA SER A 299 32.14 7.25 4.69
C SER A 299 31.87 7.80 6.08
N ASP A 300 31.46 9.06 6.15
CA ASP A 300 30.97 9.72 7.37
C ASP A 300 29.51 9.34 7.71
N ASN A 301 28.87 8.52 6.86
CA ASN A 301 27.56 7.89 7.04
C ASN A 301 26.45 8.88 7.45
N THR A 302 26.44 10.09 6.89
CA THR A 302 25.59 11.22 7.32
C THR A 302 24.12 10.88 7.55
N ILE A 303 23.52 10.02 6.72
CA ILE A 303 22.11 9.62 6.81
C ILE A 303 21.84 8.68 7.99
N ALA A 304 22.75 7.73 8.26
CA ALA A 304 22.63 6.74 9.33
C ALA A 304 23.27 7.19 10.65
N ARG A 305 23.68 8.46 10.77
CA ARG A 305 24.21 8.98 12.02
C ARG A 305 23.11 9.08 13.06
N LYS A 306 23.47 8.69 14.28
CA LYS A 306 22.67 8.92 15.47
C LYS A 306 22.32 10.41 15.59
N GLU A 307 21.03 10.71 15.75
CA GLU A 307 20.53 12.08 15.85
C GLU A 307 19.49 12.23 16.97
N MET A 308 19.33 13.47 17.44
CA MET A 308 18.23 13.84 18.35
C MET A 308 17.17 14.52 17.51
N MET A 309 15.93 14.03 17.55
CA MET A 309 14.85 14.63 16.78
C MET A 309 13.52 14.69 17.54
N PRO A 310 12.64 15.63 17.16
CA PRO A 310 11.25 15.61 17.59
C PRO A 310 10.52 14.36 17.07
N VAL A 311 9.64 13.77 17.89
CA VAL A 311 8.92 12.52 17.56
C VAL A 311 7.40 12.62 17.70
N GLU A 312 6.85 13.83 17.85
CA GLU A 312 5.41 14.09 17.98
C GLU A 312 4.58 13.61 16.79
N ASP A 313 5.17 13.50 15.59
CA ASP A 313 4.50 12.98 14.40
C ASP A 313 4.38 11.43 14.41
N PHE A 314 5.04 10.74 15.34
CA PHE A 314 5.09 9.27 15.46
C PHE A 314 4.30 8.74 16.66
N ILE A 315 3.29 9.47 17.13
CA ILE A 315 2.46 9.04 18.26
C ILE A 315 1.67 7.79 17.88
N SER A 316 1.88 6.71 18.62
CA SER A 316 1.16 5.44 18.46
C SER A 316 0.16 5.16 19.58
N GLY A 317 0.22 5.90 20.69
CA GLY A 317 -0.72 5.77 21.79
C GLY A 317 -0.54 6.84 22.87
N TYR A 318 -1.57 7.02 23.69
CA TYR A 318 -1.52 7.91 24.85
C TYR A 318 -2.42 7.42 25.99
N SER A 319 -2.06 7.80 27.22
CA SER A 319 -2.83 7.52 28.42
C SER A 319 -2.68 8.69 29.39
N VAL A 320 -3.77 9.13 30.00
CA VAL A 320 -3.78 10.26 30.96
C VAL A 320 -3.61 9.74 32.39
N SER A 321 -2.86 10.48 33.21
CA SER A 321 -2.74 10.19 34.64
C SER A 321 -4.09 10.33 35.35
N PRO A 322 -4.31 9.69 36.52
CA PRO A 322 -5.58 9.78 37.24
C PRO A 322 -5.99 11.21 37.64
N ASP A 323 -5.01 12.07 37.93
CA ASP A 323 -5.21 13.50 38.24
C ASP A 323 -5.25 14.41 36.99
N ALA A 324 -5.03 13.82 35.80
CA ALA A 324 -4.88 14.47 34.50
C ALA A 324 -3.86 15.61 34.44
N HIS A 325 -2.86 15.62 35.33
CA HIS A 325 -1.77 16.56 35.25
C HIS A 325 -0.68 16.11 34.28
N ARG A 326 -0.65 14.83 33.91
CA ARG A 326 0.37 14.24 33.03
C ARG A 326 -0.23 13.23 32.05
N LEU A 327 0.50 12.95 30.97
CA LEU A 327 0.19 11.91 30.01
C LEU A 327 1.40 11.00 29.81
N ALA A 328 1.15 9.70 29.67
CA ALA A 328 2.08 8.77 29.06
C ALA A 328 1.79 8.81 27.57
N VAL A 329 2.76 9.23 26.76
CA VAL A 329 2.63 9.28 25.30
C VAL A 329 3.66 8.32 24.72
N THR A 330 3.19 7.38 23.92
CA THR A 330 4.08 6.52 23.15
C THR A 330 4.33 7.16 21.79
N ALA A 331 5.59 7.39 21.45
CA ALA A 331 5.97 7.87 20.14
C ALA A 331 7.33 7.31 19.72
N ARG A 332 7.45 6.89 18.47
CA ARG A 332 8.68 6.34 17.88
C ARG A 332 9.39 5.30 18.76
N GLY A 333 8.65 4.31 19.27
CA GLY A 333 9.20 3.25 20.11
C GLY A 333 9.67 3.71 21.50
N GLU A 334 9.29 4.91 21.94
CA GLU A 334 9.65 5.45 23.26
C GLU A 334 8.39 5.84 24.06
N VAL A 335 8.51 5.81 25.39
CA VAL A 335 7.47 6.28 26.31
C VAL A 335 7.88 7.60 26.95
N PHE A 336 7.04 8.61 26.77
CA PHE A 336 7.20 9.94 27.34
C PHE A 336 6.20 10.18 28.45
N ASP A 337 6.66 10.81 29.52
CA ASP A 337 5.83 11.41 30.56
C ASP A 337 5.75 12.93 30.31
N VAL A 338 4.58 13.39 29.86
CA VAL A 338 4.33 14.74 29.32
C VAL A 338 3.40 15.52 30.25
N PRO A 339 3.71 16.77 30.64
CA PRO A 339 2.80 17.59 31.44
C PRO A 339 1.58 18.04 30.61
N ALA A 340 0.40 18.00 31.20
CA ALA A 340 -0.84 18.46 30.56
C ALA A 340 -0.85 19.99 30.29
N SER A 341 -0.05 20.78 31.02
CA SER A 341 -0.07 22.24 30.90
C SER A 341 1.31 22.91 31.03
N LYS A 342 1.97 22.80 32.19
CA LYS A 342 3.32 23.33 32.43
C LYS A 342 4.13 22.28 33.20
N GLY A 343 5.39 22.09 32.80
CA GLY A 343 6.29 21.16 33.47
C GLY A 343 7.38 20.65 32.53
N VAL A 344 8.10 19.63 32.98
CA VAL A 344 9.15 18.96 32.20
C VAL A 344 8.58 17.72 31.51
N THR A 345 8.80 17.62 30.20
CA THR A 345 8.63 16.39 29.43
C THR A 345 9.81 15.46 29.67
N ARG A 346 9.55 14.18 29.95
CA ARG A 346 10.58 13.18 30.26
C ARG A 346 10.43 11.98 29.32
N ASN A 347 11.46 11.62 28.57
CA ASN A 347 11.57 10.27 28.00
C ASN A 347 11.98 9.31 29.13
N ILE A 348 11.10 8.37 29.48
CA ILE A 348 11.29 7.47 30.63
C ILE A 348 11.88 6.11 30.25
N THR A 349 11.91 5.75 28.96
CA THR A 349 12.43 4.46 28.48
C THR A 349 13.86 4.57 27.95
N ARG A 350 14.14 5.50 27.02
CA ARG A 350 15.44 5.70 26.37
C ARG A 350 16.02 4.40 25.80
N THR A 351 15.20 3.68 25.04
CA THR A 351 15.49 2.37 24.47
C THR A 351 15.37 2.39 22.94
N PRO A 352 16.31 3.03 22.22
CA PRO A 352 16.20 3.21 20.77
C PRO A 352 16.27 1.92 19.96
N GLY A 353 16.60 0.77 20.58
CA GLY A 353 16.57 -0.55 19.95
C GLY A 353 15.36 -1.41 20.32
N ALA A 354 14.32 -0.81 20.89
CA ALA A 354 13.10 -1.51 21.30
C ALA A 354 11.86 -0.70 20.90
N ASN A 355 10.80 -1.39 20.48
CA ASN A 355 9.51 -0.76 20.20
C ASN A 355 8.66 -0.76 21.46
N GLU A 356 8.81 0.30 22.25
CA GLU A 356 7.94 0.55 23.40
C GLU A 356 6.58 1.06 22.91
N ARG A 357 5.48 0.43 23.35
CA ARG A 357 4.13 0.76 22.89
C ARG A 357 3.02 0.53 23.89
N ASP A 358 1.86 1.11 23.58
CA ASP A 358 0.61 1.01 24.36
C ASP A 358 0.81 1.39 25.84
N ALA A 359 1.55 2.48 26.08
CA ALA A 359 1.84 2.94 27.43
C ALA A 359 0.56 3.38 28.17
N SER A 360 0.38 2.89 29.40
CA SER A 360 -0.84 3.05 30.19
C SER A 360 -0.54 3.33 31.66
N TRP A 361 -1.09 4.42 32.18
CA TRP A 361 -1.03 4.74 33.61
C TRP A 361 -1.85 3.74 34.43
N SER A 362 -1.29 3.32 35.57
CA SER A 362 -2.07 2.62 36.58
C SER A 362 -3.16 3.56 37.13
N PRO A 363 -4.38 3.05 37.43
CA PRO A 363 -5.45 3.86 38.00
C PRO A 363 -5.09 4.54 39.34
N ASP A 364 -4.12 4.00 40.10
CA ASP A 364 -3.61 4.61 41.32
C ASP A 364 -2.49 5.65 41.09
N GLY A 365 -2.04 5.82 39.85
CA GLY A 365 -1.09 6.87 39.43
C GLY A 365 0.38 6.58 39.77
N LYS A 366 0.72 5.36 40.24
CA LYS A 366 2.08 5.03 40.68
C LYS A 366 2.97 4.41 39.61
N HIS A 367 2.36 3.77 38.60
CA HIS A 367 3.09 3.02 37.59
C HIS A 367 2.61 3.34 36.18
N ILE A 368 3.51 3.20 35.22
CA ILE A 368 3.20 3.18 33.80
C ILE A 368 3.55 1.79 33.29
N ALA A 369 2.55 1.07 32.77
CA ALA A 369 2.76 -0.17 32.03
C ALA A 369 2.95 0.11 30.54
N TYR A 370 3.76 -0.69 29.87
CA TYR A 370 3.92 -0.64 28.42
C TYR A 370 4.36 -2.00 27.89
N ILE A 371 4.17 -2.21 26.59
CA ILE A 371 4.67 -3.39 25.88
C ILE A 371 6.04 -3.05 25.30
N SER A 372 7.02 -3.93 25.48
CA SER A 372 8.38 -3.82 24.95
C SER A 372 8.79 -5.10 24.28
N ASP A 373 9.51 -5.02 23.17
CA ASP A 373 10.15 -6.17 22.53
C ASP A 373 11.65 -6.31 22.85
N ARG A 374 12.18 -5.53 23.82
CA ARG A 374 13.62 -5.46 24.15
C ARG A 374 14.26 -6.78 24.59
N THR A 375 13.47 -7.84 24.78
CA THR A 375 13.94 -9.19 25.13
C THR A 375 13.99 -10.14 23.94
N GLY A 376 13.57 -9.69 22.75
CA GLY A 376 13.40 -10.49 21.56
C GLY A 376 11.94 -10.88 21.30
N GLU A 377 11.11 -10.94 22.34
CA GLU A 377 9.64 -11.15 22.27
C GLU A 377 8.90 -9.99 22.95
N THR A 378 7.62 -9.81 22.63
CA THR A 378 6.79 -8.75 23.25
C THR A 378 6.42 -9.11 24.68
N GLU A 379 6.84 -8.28 25.64
CA GLU A 379 6.63 -8.45 27.07
C GLU A 379 6.03 -7.19 27.68
N VAL A 380 5.32 -7.33 28.80
CA VAL A 380 4.80 -6.21 29.58
C VAL A 380 5.89 -5.75 30.56
N TRP A 381 6.09 -4.44 30.64
CA TRP A 381 7.04 -3.79 31.53
C TRP A 381 6.33 -2.74 32.38
N LEU A 382 6.87 -2.49 33.57
CA LEU A 382 6.42 -1.44 34.48
C LEU A 382 7.53 -0.45 34.77
N GLN A 383 7.19 0.84 34.74
CA GLN A 383 8.02 1.95 35.18
C GLN A 383 7.36 2.65 36.36
N ASP A 384 8.12 2.91 37.43
CA ASP A 384 7.66 3.76 38.52
C ASP A 384 7.68 5.23 38.07
N VAL A 385 6.63 5.97 38.42
CA VAL A 385 6.41 7.37 38.05
C VAL A 385 7.42 8.31 38.71
N GLU A 386 7.90 7.96 39.90
CA GLU A 386 8.99 8.66 40.59
C GLU A 386 10.35 8.42 39.91
N GLY A 387 10.41 7.49 38.97
CA GLY A 387 11.62 7.08 38.24
C GLY A 387 12.28 5.83 38.84
N GLY A 388 13.48 5.51 38.34
CA GLY A 388 14.20 4.28 38.72
C GLY A 388 14.25 3.26 37.58
N LYS A 389 14.74 2.05 37.88
CA LYS A 389 14.91 1.00 36.88
C LYS A 389 13.55 0.38 36.50
N PRO A 390 13.26 0.19 35.20
CA PRO A 390 12.04 -0.49 34.77
C PRO A 390 12.07 -1.97 35.20
N ARG A 391 10.88 -2.52 35.50
CA ARG A 391 10.69 -3.91 35.87
C ARG A 391 10.01 -4.68 34.73
N GLN A 392 10.67 -5.72 34.24
CA GLN A 392 10.05 -6.68 33.35
C GLN A 392 8.97 -7.44 34.12
N LEU A 393 7.71 -7.30 33.71
CA LEU A 393 6.57 -7.92 34.38
C LEU A 393 6.32 -9.33 33.86
N THR A 394 6.37 -9.53 32.55
CA THR A 394 6.17 -10.85 31.92
C THR A 394 7.45 -11.37 31.26
N LYS A 395 7.52 -12.69 31.10
CA LYS A 395 8.61 -13.42 30.44
C LYS A 395 8.01 -14.55 29.61
N ASP A 396 8.78 -15.05 28.65
CA ASP A 396 8.46 -16.25 27.86
C ASP A 396 7.10 -16.15 27.14
N ASN A 397 6.80 -14.98 26.57
CA ASN A 397 5.70 -14.88 25.60
C ASN A 397 6.12 -15.50 24.26
N ASP A 398 5.16 -16.16 23.63
CA ASP A 398 5.37 -16.98 22.43
C ASP A 398 4.67 -16.42 21.19
N THR A 399 4.13 -15.21 21.29
CA THR A 399 3.45 -14.51 20.21
C THR A 399 3.26 -13.02 20.53
N TYR A 400 3.01 -12.20 19.52
CA TYR A 400 2.83 -10.76 19.64
C TYR A 400 1.62 -10.34 20.50
N ILE A 401 1.86 -9.55 21.56
CA ILE A 401 0.82 -8.90 22.38
C ILE A 401 0.20 -7.74 21.58
N ARG A 402 -1.12 -7.66 21.44
CA ARG A 402 -1.80 -6.54 20.77
C ARG A 402 -1.93 -5.31 21.68
N SER A 403 -2.55 -5.47 22.85
CA SER A 403 -2.85 -4.37 23.76
C SER A 403 -2.85 -4.79 25.23
N ILE A 404 -2.77 -3.81 26.13
CA ILE A 404 -2.86 -3.98 27.59
C ILE A 404 -4.00 -3.15 28.21
N LYS A 405 -4.55 -3.64 29.33
CA LYS A 405 -5.54 -2.92 30.15
C LYS A 405 -5.33 -3.17 31.64
N TRP A 406 -5.23 -2.10 32.42
CA TRP A 406 -5.21 -2.17 33.88
C TRP A 406 -6.58 -2.54 34.46
N SER A 407 -6.58 -3.33 35.53
CA SER A 407 -7.73 -3.44 36.42
C SER A 407 -7.94 -2.11 37.17
N PRO A 408 -9.20 -1.67 37.41
CA PRO A 408 -9.49 -0.45 38.17
C PRO A 408 -8.84 -0.39 39.56
N ASP A 409 -8.61 -1.54 40.20
CA ASP A 409 -7.93 -1.62 41.50
C ASP A 409 -6.38 -1.58 41.41
N SER A 410 -5.83 -1.43 40.21
CA SER A 410 -4.38 -1.39 39.90
C SER A 410 -3.60 -2.66 40.22
N LYS A 411 -4.25 -3.80 40.50
CA LYS A 411 -3.55 -5.04 40.88
C LYS A 411 -3.25 -5.97 39.73
N LYS A 412 -3.98 -5.87 38.61
CA LYS A 412 -3.87 -6.77 37.46
C LYS A 412 -3.76 -6.00 36.16
N ILE A 413 -3.20 -6.66 35.15
CA ILE A 413 -3.19 -6.21 33.76
C ILE A 413 -3.74 -7.35 32.90
N LEU A 414 -4.68 -7.06 32.01
CA LEU A 414 -5.04 -7.93 30.90
C LEU A 414 -4.21 -7.58 29.69
N TYR A 415 -3.87 -8.59 28.89
CA TYR A 415 -3.43 -8.39 27.53
C TYR A 415 -4.11 -9.37 26.56
N THR A 416 -4.19 -8.99 25.30
CA THR A 416 -4.58 -9.89 24.19
C THR A 416 -3.41 -10.13 23.25
N ASP A 417 -3.39 -11.26 22.54
CA ASP A 417 -2.24 -11.65 21.72
C ASP A 417 -2.61 -12.42 20.45
N ARG A 418 -1.67 -12.53 19.49
CA ARG A 418 -1.89 -13.08 18.13
C ARG A 418 -2.47 -14.50 18.09
N LYS A 419 -2.37 -15.27 19.18
CA LYS A 419 -3.03 -16.58 19.34
C LYS A 419 -4.48 -16.49 19.84
N ASN A 420 -5.06 -15.29 19.80
CA ASN A 420 -6.42 -14.95 20.21
C ASN A 420 -6.69 -15.33 21.68
N ARG A 421 -5.73 -15.01 22.57
CA ARG A 421 -5.88 -15.23 24.01
C ARG A 421 -6.24 -13.94 24.73
N ILE A 422 -6.92 -14.06 25.86
CA ILE A 422 -6.96 -13.06 26.94
C ILE A 422 -6.12 -13.61 28.08
N VAL A 423 -5.09 -12.87 28.49
CA VAL A 423 -4.18 -13.28 29.55
C VAL A 423 -4.22 -12.24 30.67
N GLU A 424 -4.38 -12.71 31.91
CA GLU A 424 -4.29 -11.87 33.11
C GLU A 424 -2.90 -11.98 33.73
N VAL A 425 -2.34 -10.84 34.14
CA VAL A 425 -1.03 -10.72 34.76
C VAL A 425 -1.16 -10.02 36.10
N ASP A 426 -0.59 -10.62 37.14
CA ASP A 426 -0.48 -10.00 38.45
C ASP A 426 0.55 -8.87 38.46
N ALA A 427 0.12 -7.64 38.73
CA ALA A 427 0.96 -6.45 38.62
C ALA A 427 2.05 -6.38 39.70
N ALA A 428 1.99 -7.18 40.77
CA ALA A 428 3.05 -7.23 41.79
C ALA A 428 4.07 -8.34 41.47
N SER A 429 3.61 -9.57 41.30
CA SER A 429 4.45 -10.76 41.12
C SER A 429 4.87 -11.03 39.68
N GLY A 430 4.12 -10.55 38.68
CA GLY A 430 4.31 -10.89 37.26
C GLY A 430 3.74 -12.25 36.85
N SER A 431 3.06 -12.95 37.76
CA SER A 431 2.42 -14.25 37.46
C SER A 431 1.34 -14.08 36.41
N LYS A 432 1.41 -14.85 35.31
CA LYS A 432 0.45 -14.80 34.20
C LYS A 432 -0.46 -16.03 34.16
N ARG A 433 -1.73 -15.84 33.77
CA ARG A 433 -2.75 -16.89 33.59
C ARG A 433 -3.55 -16.61 32.31
N THR A 434 -3.60 -17.57 31.40
CA THR A 434 -4.54 -17.51 30.28
C THR A 434 -5.97 -17.67 30.80
N THR A 435 -6.77 -16.62 30.64
CA THR A 435 -8.18 -16.59 31.06
C THR A 435 -9.06 -17.27 30.01
N MET A 436 -8.81 -16.99 28.73
CA MET A 436 -9.58 -17.54 27.61
C MET A 436 -8.73 -17.58 26.32
N GLN A 437 -9.09 -18.47 25.40
CA GLN A 437 -8.59 -18.50 24.02
C GLN A 437 -9.75 -18.70 23.03
N ASN A 438 -9.74 -18.00 21.90
CA ASN A 438 -10.73 -18.14 20.84
C ASN A 438 -10.08 -18.49 19.50
N PRO A 439 -10.07 -19.77 19.08
CA PRO A 439 -9.47 -20.17 17.81
C PRO A 439 -10.18 -19.59 16.59
N GLU A 440 -11.47 -19.24 16.71
CA GLU A 440 -12.28 -18.70 15.60
C GLU A 440 -11.96 -17.23 15.27
N GLY A 441 -11.28 -16.49 16.17
CA GLY A 441 -10.93 -15.09 15.93
C GLY A 441 -10.58 -14.28 17.17
N GLU A 442 -10.24 -13.01 16.95
CA GLU A 442 -9.85 -12.07 18.00
C GLU A 442 -11.00 -11.71 18.95
N PHE A 443 -10.65 -11.37 20.20
CA PHE A 443 -11.54 -10.69 21.13
C PHE A 443 -11.41 -9.18 20.97
N TYR A 444 -12.51 -8.50 20.66
CA TYR A 444 -12.50 -7.05 20.52
C TYR A 444 -13.02 -6.34 21.78
N GLN A 445 -12.46 -5.16 22.07
CA GLN A 445 -12.84 -4.27 23.18
C GLN A 445 -12.96 -4.95 24.55
N VAL A 446 -11.88 -5.60 24.99
CA VAL A 446 -11.80 -6.21 26.34
C VAL A 446 -11.72 -5.11 27.40
N ASN A 447 -12.74 -5.00 28.26
CA ASN A 447 -12.83 -3.97 29.31
C ASN A 447 -13.19 -4.55 30.68
N TYR A 448 -12.58 -4.04 31.74
CA TYR A 448 -12.91 -4.40 33.13
C TYR A 448 -14.19 -3.72 33.60
N SER A 449 -14.91 -4.40 34.50
CA SER A 449 -15.91 -3.76 35.35
C SER A 449 -15.26 -2.87 36.42
N PRO A 450 -15.97 -1.86 36.95
CA PRO A 450 -15.44 -0.96 37.99
C PRO A 450 -14.93 -1.64 39.27
N ASP A 451 -15.45 -2.83 39.62
CA ASP A 451 -15.01 -3.63 40.77
C ASP A 451 -13.86 -4.61 40.44
N SER A 452 -13.34 -4.58 39.21
CA SER A 452 -12.27 -5.47 38.71
C SER A 452 -12.61 -6.97 38.68
N ARG A 453 -13.87 -7.36 38.91
CA ARG A 453 -14.28 -8.78 38.95
C ARG A 453 -14.68 -9.32 37.58
N TRP A 454 -15.27 -8.50 36.74
CA TRP A 454 -15.83 -8.90 35.45
C TRP A 454 -15.05 -8.27 34.31
N ILE A 455 -15.12 -8.93 33.16
CA ILE A 455 -14.69 -8.34 31.89
C ILE A 455 -15.82 -8.43 30.88
N THR A 456 -15.89 -7.45 29.97
CA THR A 456 -16.72 -7.50 28.77
C THR A 456 -15.83 -7.51 27.53
N TYR A 457 -16.32 -8.12 26.45
CA TYR A 457 -15.67 -8.20 25.15
C TYR A 457 -16.68 -8.61 24.08
N THR A 458 -16.26 -8.52 22.82
CA THR A 458 -17.01 -9.00 21.66
C THR A 458 -16.27 -10.14 20.97
N LYS A 459 -17.00 -11.18 20.56
CA LYS A 459 -16.53 -12.26 19.68
C LYS A 459 -17.66 -12.75 18.77
N SER A 460 -17.33 -13.37 17.64
CA SER A 460 -18.30 -13.93 16.72
C SER A 460 -19.04 -15.14 17.32
N GLY A 461 -20.36 -15.20 17.10
CA GLY A 461 -21.16 -16.40 17.31
C GLY A 461 -20.98 -17.41 16.17
N ALA A 462 -21.53 -18.61 16.33
CA ALA A 462 -21.46 -19.69 15.32
C ALA A 462 -22.10 -19.34 13.96
N ASN A 463 -22.93 -18.29 13.90
CA ASN A 463 -23.51 -17.75 12.66
C ASN A 463 -22.80 -16.47 12.18
N ASN A 464 -21.60 -16.22 12.69
CA ASN A 464 -20.75 -15.06 12.42
C ASN A 464 -21.27 -13.69 12.90
N MET A 465 -22.44 -13.63 13.56
CA MET A 465 -22.90 -12.40 14.21
C MET A 465 -22.05 -12.10 15.44
N SER A 466 -21.58 -10.86 15.56
CA SER A 466 -20.80 -10.39 16.71
C SER A 466 -21.68 -10.30 17.95
N VAL A 467 -21.25 -10.92 19.05
CA VAL A 467 -22.00 -10.94 20.32
C VAL A 467 -21.18 -10.27 21.42
N VAL A 468 -21.85 -9.45 22.24
CA VAL A 468 -21.27 -8.91 23.47
C VAL A 468 -21.41 -9.94 24.59
N TYR A 469 -20.30 -10.22 25.27
CA TYR A 469 -20.25 -11.11 26.42
C TYR A 469 -19.82 -10.38 27.68
N VAL A 470 -20.17 -10.97 28.82
CA VAL A 470 -19.60 -10.66 30.13
C VAL A 470 -19.06 -11.94 30.76
N TYR A 471 -17.90 -11.84 31.42
CA TYR A 471 -17.19 -12.98 31.99
C TYR A 471 -16.78 -12.70 33.42
N ASP A 472 -17.07 -13.64 34.32
CA ASP A 472 -16.68 -13.58 35.73
C ASP A 472 -15.26 -14.12 35.90
N LEU A 473 -14.29 -13.26 36.23
CA LEU A 473 -12.91 -13.69 36.45
C LEU A 473 -12.77 -14.60 37.68
N THR A 474 -13.71 -14.53 38.63
CA THR A 474 -13.67 -15.35 39.85
C THR A 474 -14.18 -16.77 39.58
N SER A 475 -15.37 -16.91 38.97
CA SER A 475 -15.97 -18.22 38.73
C SER A 475 -15.54 -18.87 37.40
N GLY A 476 -14.98 -18.09 36.47
CA GLY A 476 -14.56 -18.56 35.16
C GLY A 476 -15.70 -18.80 34.17
N LYS A 477 -16.86 -18.16 34.38
CA LYS A 477 -18.07 -18.36 33.56
C LYS A 477 -18.31 -17.19 32.63
N GLU A 478 -18.68 -17.51 31.39
CA GLU A 478 -19.06 -16.57 30.32
C GLU A 478 -20.59 -16.51 30.17
N TYR A 479 -21.13 -15.32 29.94
CA TYR A 479 -22.55 -15.08 29.71
C TYR A 479 -22.77 -14.11 28.54
N PRO A 480 -23.65 -14.44 27.58
CA PRO A 480 -24.00 -13.52 26.51
C PRO A 480 -24.87 -12.37 27.05
N VAL A 481 -24.47 -11.13 26.74
CA VAL A 481 -25.26 -9.92 26.99
C VAL A 481 -26.28 -9.71 25.86
N THR A 482 -25.88 -10.05 24.63
CA THR A 482 -26.74 -9.99 23.44
C THR A 482 -26.97 -11.36 22.84
N GLU A 483 -28.03 -11.49 22.05
CA GLU A 483 -28.33 -12.64 21.24
C GLU A 483 -27.55 -12.64 19.90
N LYS A 484 -27.70 -13.71 19.13
CA LYS A 484 -26.99 -13.96 17.86
C LYS A 484 -27.75 -13.49 16.62
N TRP A 485 -28.71 -12.58 16.74
CA TRP A 485 -29.53 -12.12 15.60
C TRP A 485 -28.97 -10.86 14.93
N TYR A 486 -28.08 -10.13 15.61
CA TYR A 486 -27.58 -8.83 15.17
C TYR A 486 -26.12 -8.66 15.60
N ASP A 487 -25.33 -7.97 14.77
CA ASP A 487 -23.98 -7.57 15.15
C ASP A 487 -24.03 -6.57 16.32
N SER A 488 -23.33 -6.92 17.39
CA SER A 488 -23.23 -6.12 18.61
C SER A 488 -21.76 -5.96 19.00
N SER A 489 -21.33 -4.74 19.30
CA SER A 489 -19.91 -4.42 19.49
C SER A 489 -19.66 -3.28 20.48
N SER A 490 -18.38 -3.04 20.77
CA SER A 490 -17.90 -1.90 21.56
C SER A 490 -18.51 -1.77 22.98
N PRO A 491 -18.56 -2.86 23.78
CA PRO A 491 -19.14 -2.80 25.11
C PRO A 491 -18.25 -2.07 26.12
N ILE A 492 -18.88 -1.26 26.98
CA ILE A 492 -18.27 -0.61 28.13
C ILE A 492 -19.16 -0.77 29.36
N PHE A 493 -18.57 -0.82 30.56
CA PHE A 493 -19.33 -0.70 31.80
C PHE A 493 -19.63 0.76 32.12
N SER A 494 -20.77 1.05 32.75
CA SER A 494 -20.95 2.32 33.45
C SER A 494 -20.10 2.35 34.71
N SER A 495 -19.59 3.52 35.09
CA SER A 495 -18.72 3.68 36.25
C SER A 495 -19.39 3.35 37.58
N ASP A 496 -20.72 3.40 37.64
CA ASP A 496 -21.53 3.02 38.80
C ASP A 496 -21.83 1.51 38.86
N GLY A 497 -21.40 0.73 37.87
CA GLY A 497 -21.55 -0.71 37.85
C GLY A 497 -22.95 -1.23 37.53
N ARG A 498 -23.89 -0.37 37.11
CA ARG A 498 -25.28 -0.78 36.86
C ARG A 498 -25.55 -1.24 35.42
N TYR A 499 -24.72 -0.82 34.47
CA TYR A 499 -24.97 -0.99 33.05
C TYR A 499 -23.77 -1.53 32.27
N ILE A 500 -24.07 -2.26 31.20
CA ILE A 500 -23.17 -2.38 30.04
C ILE A 500 -23.78 -1.58 28.88
N ILE A 501 -23.02 -0.67 28.28
CA ILE A 501 -23.41 0.12 27.12
C ILE A 501 -22.68 -0.40 25.89
N PHE A 502 -23.37 -0.59 24.78
CA PHE A 502 -22.80 -1.16 23.55
C PHE A 502 -23.53 -0.65 22.30
N THR A 503 -22.95 -0.88 21.13
CA THR A 503 -23.59 -0.64 19.82
C THR A 503 -24.22 -1.92 19.31
N SER A 504 -25.39 -1.85 18.67
CA SER A 504 -25.97 -2.99 17.96
C SER A 504 -26.66 -2.58 16.66
N GLU A 505 -26.43 -3.34 15.59
CA GLU A 505 -26.93 -3.12 14.23
C GLU A 505 -28.36 -3.68 14.08
N ARG A 506 -29.34 -2.97 14.64
CA ARG A 506 -30.77 -3.41 14.72
C ARG A 506 -31.74 -2.48 14.02
N ASP A 507 -31.28 -1.31 13.59
CA ASP A 507 -32.12 -0.29 12.99
C ASP A 507 -32.16 -0.49 11.48
N PHE A 508 -33.14 -1.27 11.01
CA PHE A 508 -33.30 -1.54 9.59
C PHE A 508 -33.92 -0.32 8.88
N ASN A 509 -33.09 0.37 8.09
CA ASN A 509 -33.51 1.50 7.25
C ASN A 509 -32.95 1.34 5.83
N PRO A 510 -33.63 0.57 4.96
CA PRO A 510 -33.14 0.30 3.61
C PRO A 510 -33.18 1.56 2.74
N THR A 511 -32.18 1.74 1.90
CA THR A 511 -32.18 2.76 0.85
C THR A 511 -32.21 2.10 -0.53
N TYR A 512 -33.06 2.57 -1.43
CA TYR A 512 -33.12 2.07 -2.79
C TYR A 512 -31.95 2.58 -3.63
N GLY A 513 -31.39 1.68 -4.44
CA GLY A 513 -30.35 2.00 -5.42
C GLY A 513 -30.86 2.96 -6.51
N GLN A 514 -29.96 3.77 -7.06
CA GLN A 514 -30.27 4.67 -8.18
C GLN A 514 -30.04 4.01 -9.55
N THR A 515 -29.26 2.92 -9.60
CA THR A 515 -28.91 2.23 -10.85
C THR A 515 -29.76 0.99 -11.11
N GLU A 516 -30.26 0.35 -10.05
CA GLU A 516 -31.07 -0.87 -10.13
C GLU A 516 -32.12 -0.88 -9.02
N TRP A 517 -33.24 -1.59 -9.24
CA TRP A 517 -34.22 -1.88 -8.20
C TRP A 517 -33.67 -2.88 -7.17
N ASN A 518 -32.82 -2.37 -6.29
CA ASN A 518 -32.16 -3.09 -5.21
C ASN A 518 -32.11 -2.19 -3.95
N HIS A 519 -31.70 -2.75 -2.82
CA HIS A 519 -31.61 -2.04 -1.56
C HIS A 519 -30.27 -2.29 -0.88
N VAL A 520 -29.84 -1.33 -0.05
CA VAL A 520 -28.68 -1.47 0.83
C VAL A 520 -29.02 -0.94 2.22
N TYR A 521 -28.36 -1.49 3.24
CA TYR A 521 -28.40 -0.99 4.60
C TYR A 521 -27.06 -0.37 4.96
N ASN A 522 -26.97 0.96 4.93
CA ASN A 522 -25.70 1.67 5.10
C ASN A 522 -25.42 2.12 6.55
N ARG A 523 -26.45 2.12 7.41
CA ARG A 523 -26.37 2.55 8.82
C ARG A 523 -27.45 1.81 9.61
N MET A 524 -27.10 0.85 10.45
CA MET A 524 -28.06 0.12 11.28
C MET A 524 -27.79 0.25 12.78
N GLY A 525 -26.70 0.92 13.15
CA GLY A 525 -26.24 0.99 14.52
C GLY A 525 -27.17 1.83 15.39
N GLY A 526 -27.47 1.32 16.58
CA GLY A 526 -28.04 2.06 17.70
C GLY A 526 -27.22 1.82 18.97
N VAL A 527 -27.38 2.71 19.97
CA VAL A 527 -26.75 2.54 21.29
C VAL A 527 -27.73 1.88 22.25
N TYR A 528 -27.29 0.83 22.92
CA TYR A 528 -28.09 0.01 23.82
C TYR A 528 -27.44 -0.06 25.21
N ILE A 529 -28.28 -0.23 26.22
CA ILE A 529 -27.92 -0.39 27.63
C ILE A 529 -28.47 -1.73 28.11
N ALA A 530 -27.62 -2.60 28.65
CA ALA A 530 -28.03 -3.78 29.40
C ALA A 530 -28.11 -3.45 30.90
N LEU A 531 -29.26 -3.68 31.52
CA LEU A 531 -29.46 -3.52 32.96
C LEU A 531 -28.93 -4.77 33.69
N LEU A 532 -27.86 -4.62 34.47
CA LEU A 532 -27.12 -5.78 35.02
C LEU A 532 -27.85 -6.49 36.16
N ASP A 533 -28.51 -5.74 37.03
CA ASP A 533 -29.33 -6.26 38.12
C ASP A 533 -30.82 -6.18 37.76
N LYS A 534 -31.61 -7.22 38.11
CA LYS A 534 -33.05 -7.30 37.85
C LYS A 534 -33.86 -6.18 38.53
N SER A 535 -33.34 -5.65 39.63
CA SER A 535 -33.96 -4.57 40.39
C SER A 535 -33.62 -3.18 39.87
N THR A 536 -32.65 -3.05 38.96
CA THR A 536 -32.31 -1.76 38.35
C THR A 536 -33.41 -1.31 37.39
N PRO A 537 -34.10 -0.18 37.65
CA PRO A 537 -35.10 0.34 36.73
C PRO A 537 -34.45 0.82 35.43
N SER A 538 -35.20 0.79 34.32
CA SER A 538 -34.75 1.43 33.08
C SER A 538 -34.53 2.93 33.33
N PRO A 539 -33.41 3.51 32.86
CA PRO A 539 -33.17 4.94 33.03
C PRO A 539 -34.07 5.79 32.12
N LEU A 540 -34.82 5.18 31.19
CA LEU A 540 -35.75 5.83 30.26
C LEU A 540 -37.21 5.52 30.58
N LEU A 541 -37.54 5.19 31.83
CA LEU A 541 -38.94 5.03 32.24
C LEU A 541 -39.69 6.36 32.02
N PRO A 542 -40.89 6.34 31.41
CA PRO A 542 -41.72 7.54 31.31
C PRO A 542 -42.09 8.09 32.69
N SER A 543 -42.09 9.42 32.85
CA SER A 543 -42.62 10.12 34.03
C SER A 543 -43.84 10.95 33.66
N ASP A 544 -44.85 11.02 34.55
CA ASP A 544 -46.00 11.93 34.43
C ASP A 544 -45.68 13.23 35.20
N ASP A 545 -45.94 14.41 34.62
CA ASP A 545 -45.63 15.73 35.19
C ASP A 545 -46.33 15.98 36.55
N LYS A 546 -47.34 15.18 36.92
CA LYS A 546 -48.06 15.30 38.19
C LYS A 546 -47.56 14.39 39.32
N ASP A 547 -46.71 13.41 39.02
CA ASP A 547 -46.05 12.55 40.02
C ASP A 547 -44.70 12.12 39.44
N PRO A 548 -43.62 12.89 39.64
CA PRO A 548 -42.30 12.46 39.23
C PRO A 548 -41.99 11.15 39.96
N VAL A 549 -41.83 10.06 39.20
CA VAL A 549 -41.28 8.81 39.74
C VAL A 549 -39.88 9.15 40.25
N LYS A 550 -39.77 9.41 41.55
CA LYS A 550 -38.47 9.57 42.22
C LYS A 550 -37.72 8.26 42.02
N ALA A 551 -36.68 8.29 41.18
CA ALA A 551 -35.61 7.32 41.30
C ALA A 551 -35.22 7.26 42.80
N PRO A 552 -35.00 6.07 43.38
CA PRO A 552 -34.65 5.97 44.79
C PRO A 552 -33.49 6.91 45.07
N GLU A 553 -33.69 7.85 46.00
CA GLU A 553 -32.65 8.73 46.49
C GLU A 553 -31.50 7.84 46.96
N ALA A 554 -30.39 7.87 46.21
CA ALA A 554 -29.12 7.40 46.74
C ALA A 554 -28.89 8.20 48.02
N LYS A 555 -28.87 7.50 49.17
CA LYS A 555 -28.38 8.10 50.41
C LYS A 555 -27.04 8.74 50.10
N ALA A 556 -26.93 10.03 50.40
CA ALA A 556 -25.66 10.73 50.36
C ALA A 556 -24.76 10.12 51.44
N ASP A 557 -24.02 9.08 51.07
CA ASP A 557 -22.90 8.61 51.86
C ASP A 557 -21.69 9.52 51.58
N GLU A 558 -21.00 9.88 52.67
CA GLU A 558 -19.70 10.51 52.73
C GLU A 558 -18.69 9.94 51.72
N PRO A 559 -17.61 10.67 51.35
CA PRO A 559 -16.72 10.30 50.26
C PRO A 559 -16.02 8.96 50.53
N ALA A 560 -16.58 7.87 49.99
CA ALA A 560 -16.03 6.53 50.13
C ALA A 560 -14.99 6.27 49.02
N LYS A 561 -13.77 5.97 49.47
CA LYS A 561 -12.62 5.50 48.67
C LYS A 561 -12.78 4.07 48.10
N ALA A 562 -14.01 3.56 47.90
CA ALA A 562 -14.24 2.17 47.49
C ALA A 562 -15.00 2.07 46.16
N SER A 563 -14.52 1.24 45.24
CA SER A 563 -15.16 0.95 43.94
C SER A 563 -16.58 0.37 44.13
N PRO A 564 -17.56 0.72 43.27
CA PRO A 564 -18.91 0.17 43.37
C PRO A 564 -18.90 -1.32 43.04
N THR A 565 -19.62 -2.12 43.84
CA THR A 565 -19.77 -3.57 43.59
C THR A 565 -20.67 -3.81 42.37
N VAL A 566 -20.23 -4.63 41.42
CA VAL A 566 -21.01 -4.95 40.22
C VAL A 566 -21.78 -6.26 40.43
N ASN A 567 -23.11 -6.13 40.57
CA ASN A 567 -24.00 -7.28 40.60
C ASN A 567 -24.57 -7.54 39.20
N ILE A 568 -24.42 -8.77 38.71
CA ILE A 568 -24.95 -9.20 37.41
C ILE A 568 -25.86 -10.40 37.64
N ASP A 569 -27.16 -10.19 37.54
CA ASP A 569 -28.09 -11.28 37.32
C ASP A 569 -27.85 -11.80 35.89
N THR A 570 -27.42 -13.03 35.71
CA THR A 570 -27.11 -13.53 34.36
C THR A 570 -28.36 -14.05 33.62
N ASP A 571 -29.36 -14.48 34.38
CA ASP A 571 -30.62 -14.99 33.83
C ASP A 571 -31.42 -13.87 33.18
N GLY A 572 -31.81 -14.06 31.91
CA GLY A 572 -32.61 -13.07 31.17
C GLY A 572 -31.88 -11.75 30.91
N LEU A 573 -30.55 -11.74 30.83
CA LEU A 573 -29.79 -10.54 30.51
C LEU A 573 -30.14 -9.94 29.12
N PRO A 574 -30.26 -10.74 28.04
CA PRO A 574 -30.71 -10.21 26.73
C PRO A 574 -32.14 -9.65 26.71
N SER A 575 -32.99 -10.01 27.68
CA SER A 575 -34.34 -9.43 27.81
C SER A 575 -34.38 -8.09 28.57
N ARG A 576 -33.24 -7.62 29.09
CA ARG A 576 -33.09 -6.37 29.85
C ARG A 576 -32.31 -5.30 29.08
N LEU A 577 -32.38 -5.35 27.76
CA LEU A 577 -31.76 -4.37 26.88
C LEU A 577 -32.70 -3.17 26.68
N VAL A 578 -32.17 -1.96 26.82
CA VAL A 578 -32.87 -0.69 26.61
C VAL A 578 -32.15 0.07 25.50
N LYS A 579 -32.89 0.43 24.44
CA LYS A 579 -32.36 1.24 23.32
C LYS A 579 -32.39 2.73 23.69
N LEU A 580 -31.30 3.46 23.42
CA LEU A 580 -31.32 4.92 23.48
C LEU A 580 -32.09 5.51 22.29
N PRO A 581 -32.87 6.58 22.48
CA PRO A 581 -33.70 7.20 21.44
C PRO A 581 -32.85 8.07 20.49
N LEU A 582 -31.86 7.45 19.86
CA LEU A 582 -30.99 8.04 18.84
C LEU A 582 -31.40 7.53 17.45
N ALA A 583 -31.18 8.35 16.42
CA ALA A 583 -31.33 7.91 15.03
C ALA A 583 -30.31 6.82 14.68
N SER A 584 -30.48 6.07 13.60
CA SER A 584 -29.47 5.10 13.19
C SER A 584 -28.17 5.78 12.74
N GLY A 585 -27.03 5.17 13.08
CA GLY A 585 -25.72 5.77 12.89
C GLY A 585 -24.58 4.80 13.12
N ASN A 586 -23.36 5.32 13.11
CA ASN A 586 -22.13 4.52 13.27
C ASN A 586 -21.56 4.79 14.66
N TYR A 587 -22.10 4.08 15.66
CA TYR A 587 -21.86 4.37 17.06
C TYR A 587 -20.68 3.61 17.68
N THR A 588 -19.93 4.27 18.56
CA THR A 588 -18.93 3.64 19.44
C THR A 588 -19.04 4.26 20.83
N PRO A 589 -19.59 3.57 21.84
CA PRO A 589 -19.57 4.02 23.23
C PRO A 589 -18.13 4.27 23.71
N ILE A 590 -17.94 5.35 24.47
CA ILE A 590 -16.63 5.77 24.98
C ILE A 590 -16.59 5.65 26.50
N TYR A 591 -17.59 6.23 27.18
CA TYR A 591 -17.66 6.30 28.64
C TYR A 591 -19.11 6.47 29.12
N SER A 592 -19.42 5.98 30.31
CA SER A 592 -20.67 6.30 31.00
C SER A 592 -20.45 6.45 32.49
N ASN A 593 -21.03 7.50 33.07
CA ASN A 593 -21.04 7.71 34.52
C ASN A 593 -22.32 7.17 35.21
N GLY A 594 -23.12 6.37 34.50
CA GLY A 594 -24.40 5.85 35.00
C GLY A 594 -25.60 6.80 34.85
N LYS A 595 -25.35 8.09 34.55
CA LYS A 595 -26.39 9.08 34.24
C LYS A 595 -26.32 9.59 32.81
N LYS A 596 -25.13 9.57 32.23
CA LYS A 596 -24.82 10.08 30.89
C LYS A 596 -23.95 9.08 30.15
N VAL A 597 -24.08 9.07 28.84
CA VAL A 597 -23.33 8.19 27.93
C VAL A 597 -22.62 9.05 26.90
N TRP A 598 -21.29 9.02 26.89
CA TRP A 598 -20.48 9.62 25.84
C TRP A 598 -20.15 8.56 24.80
N TYR A 599 -20.30 8.93 23.53
CA TYR A 599 -20.12 8.01 22.42
C TYR A 599 -19.67 8.78 21.17
N ARG A 600 -19.00 8.08 20.25
CA ARG A 600 -18.70 8.58 18.91
C ARG A 600 -19.83 8.20 17.97
N ASN A 601 -20.22 9.11 17.07
CA ASN A 601 -21.04 8.80 15.91
C ASN A 601 -20.36 9.35 14.65
N GLY A 602 -19.85 8.47 13.80
CA GLY A 602 -19.00 8.86 12.69
C GLY A 602 -17.77 9.64 13.18
N GLY A 603 -17.58 10.88 12.70
CA GLY A 603 -16.45 11.73 13.06
C GLY A 603 -16.62 12.56 14.34
N SER A 604 -17.76 12.51 15.03
CA SER A 604 -18.08 13.41 16.14
C SER A 604 -18.29 12.67 17.46
N VAL A 605 -17.90 13.32 18.57
CA VAL A 605 -18.17 12.89 19.94
C VAL A 605 -19.47 13.54 20.41
N ASN A 606 -20.34 12.75 21.01
CA ASN A 606 -21.64 13.16 21.51
C ASN A 606 -21.85 12.64 22.93
N MET A 607 -22.80 13.23 23.64
CA MET A 607 -23.24 12.83 24.97
C MET A 607 -24.76 12.71 24.99
N PHE A 608 -25.26 11.58 25.46
CA PHE A 608 -26.67 11.38 25.76
C PHE A 608 -26.91 11.46 27.26
N ASP A 609 -27.85 12.31 27.69
CA ASP A 609 -28.31 12.43 29.08
C ASP A 609 -29.47 11.47 29.34
N LEU A 610 -29.23 10.42 30.13
CA LEU A 610 -30.23 9.40 30.40
C LEU A 610 -31.39 9.93 31.23
N GLU A 611 -31.13 10.93 32.09
CA GLU A 611 -32.15 11.51 32.98
C GLU A 611 -33.09 12.44 32.20
N LYS A 612 -32.58 13.14 31.18
CA LYS A 612 -33.35 14.11 30.37
C LYS A 612 -33.83 13.56 29.03
N GLY A 613 -33.25 12.46 28.55
CA GLY A 613 -33.49 11.95 27.21
C GLY A 613 -32.91 12.84 26.10
N GLU A 614 -31.92 13.69 26.41
CA GLU A 614 -31.37 14.70 25.49
C GLU A 614 -30.02 14.28 24.92
N ASN A 615 -29.81 14.52 23.63
CA ASN A 615 -28.52 14.31 22.97
C ASN A 615 -27.80 15.63 22.71
N THR A 616 -26.51 15.69 23.03
CA THR A 616 -25.67 16.89 22.85
C THR A 616 -24.41 16.55 22.04
N ASN A 617 -24.13 17.32 21.00
CA ASN A 617 -22.83 17.26 20.30
C ASN A 617 -21.75 17.89 21.18
N ILE A 618 -20.67 17.15 21.42
CA ILE A 618 -19.56 17.57 22.28
C ILE A 618 -18.43 18.16 21.45
N ALA A 619 -17.97 17.45 20.43
CA ALA A 619 -16.88 17.88 19.55
C ALA A 619 -16.94 17.17 18.19
N ASP A 620 -16.59 17.89 17.12
CA ASP A 620 -16.52 17.35 15.76
C ASP A 620 -15.07 17.03 15.36
N GLY A 621 -14.88 15.97 14.57
CA GLY A 621 -13.57 15.58 14.05
C GLY A 621 -12.57 15.19 15.13
N ALA A 622 -13.02 14.56 16.21
CA ALA A 622 -12.19 14.20 17.37
C ALA A 622 -12.50 12.79 17.88
N SER A 623 -11.52 12.16 18.51
CA SER A 623 -11.72 11.04 19.43
C SER A 623 -11.59 11.52 20.87
N MET A 624 -12.16 10.78 21.83
CA MET A 624 -12.14 11.11 23.24
C MET A 624 -11.82 9.87 24.08
N SER A 625 -11.12 10.08 25.19
CA SER A 625 -10.95 9.13 26.29
C SER A 625 -11.17 9.86 27.62
N VAL A 626 -11.48 9.12 28.69
CA VAL A 626 -11.79 9.69 30.01
C VAL A 626 -10.79 9.19 31.04
N SER A 627 -10.39 10.07 31.99
CA SER A 627 -9.50 9.70 33.08
C SER A 627 -10.11 8.62 33.98
N PRO A 628 -9.29 7.78 34.66
CA PRO A 628 -9.80 6.76 35.57
C PRO A 628 -10.76 7.26 36.65
N ASP A 629 -10.59 8.51 37.12
CA ASP A 629 -11.47 9.13 38.11
C ASP A 629 -12.79 9.68 37.55
N GLY A 630 -12.98 9.64 36.22
CA GLY A 630 -14.18 10.07 35.54
C GLY A 630 -14.39 11.58 35.47
N LYS A 631 -13.39 12.40 35.79
CA LYS A 631 -13.54 13.87 35.88
C LYS A 631 -12.98 14.64 34.70
N LYS A 632 -12.03 14.06 33.97
CA LYS A 632 -11.29 14.72 32.89
C LYS A 632 -11.45 13.94 31.59
N ALA A 633 -11.41 14.67 30.48
CA ALA A 633 -11.44 14.09 29.14
C ALA A 633 -10.17 14.48 28.38
N THR A 634 -9.62 13.53 27.62
CA THR A 634 -8.56 13.77 26.65
C THR A 634 -9.11 13.59 25.25
N PHE A 635 -8.95 14.61 24.40
CA PHE A 635 -9.33 14.58 22.99
C PHE A 635 -8.10 14.47 22.10
N TYR A 636 -8.21 13.68 21.03
CA TYR A 636 -7.26 13.71 19.91
C TYR A 636 -7.97 14.22 18.66
N SER A 637 -7.45 15.29 18.07
CA SER A 637 -8.00 15.88 16.86
C SER A 637 -6.89 16.51 16.03
N ARG A 638 -6.87 16.20 14.72
CA ARG A 638 -5.90 16.76 13.75
C ARG A 638 -4.45 16.72 14.26
N GLY A 639 -3.99 15.57 14.77
CA GLY A 639 -2.62 15.39 15.26
C GLY A 639 -2.34 15.96 16.67
N ASN A 640 -3.32 16.59 17.31
CA ASN A 640 -3.12 17.30 18.58
C ASN A 640 -3.89 16.64 19.73
N LEU A 641 -3.30 16.68 20.93
CA LEU A 641 -3.93 16.24 22.18
C LEU A 641 -4.46 17.43 22.97
N TYR A 642 -5.63 17.28 23.60
CA TYR A 642 -6.27 18.31 24.43
C TYR A 642 -6.80 17.68 25.71
N ILE A 643 -6.68 18.36 26.84
CA ILE A 643 -7.25 17.93 28.11
C ILE A 643 -8.25 18.97 28.60
N THR A 644 -9.45 18.51 28.98
CA THR A 644 -10.52 19.33 29.54
C THR A 644 -11.13 18.65 30.76
N ASP A 645 -11.95 19.39 31.53
CA ASP A 645 -12.97 18.75 32.36
C ASP A 645 -13.90 17.92 31.47
N LEU A 646 -14.45 16.83 32.01
CA LEU A 646 -15.40 15.98 31.29
C LEU A 646 -16.57 16.85 30.79
N PRO A 647 -16.70 17.07 29.47
CA PRO A 647 -17.63 18.07 28.97
C PRO A 647 -19.07 17.57 29.01
N MET A 648 -19.95 18.44 29.52
CA MET A 648 -21.41 18.23 29.57
C MET A 648 -22.15 19.00 28.46
N SER A 649 -21.41 19.73 27.63
CA SER A 649 -21.91 20.55 26.53
C SER A 649 -20.84 20.63 25.43
N ASN A 650 -21.19 21.24 24.29
CA ASN A 650 -20.24 21.47 23.21
C ASN A 650 -18.98 22.19 23.72
N VAL A 651 -17.81 21.64 23.40
CA VAL A 651 -16.51 22.18 23.80
C VAL A 651 -15.73 22.64 22.57
N LYS A 652 -15.20 23.86 22.64
CA LYS A 652 -14.18 24.32 21.69
C LYS A 652 -12.83 23.87 22.23
N LEU A 653 -12.17 22.96 21.50
CA LEU A 653 -10.82 22.51 21.84
C LEU A 653 -9.87 23.71 21.78
N GLY A 654 -9.41 24.14 22.96
CA GLY A 654 -8.60 25.35 23.15
C GLY A 654 -7.12 25.09 22.90
N LYS A 655 -6.29 25.34 23.93
CA LYS A 655 -4.85 25.09 23.86
C LYS A 655 -4.56 23.58 23.91
N SER A 656 -3.81 23.06 22.95
CA SER A 656 -3.32 21.69 22.95
C SER A 656 -2.22 21.46 24.00
N VAL A 657 -2.02 20.20 24.37
CA VAL A 657 -0.85 19.75 25.10
C VAL A 657 0.39 20.02 24.26
N ASP A 658 1.43 20.58 24.87
CA ASP A 658 2.69 20.87 24.18
C ASP A 658 3.53 19.59 24.06
N LEU A 659 3.58 19.05 22.84
CA LEU A 659 4.32 17.84 22.50
C LEU A 659 5.69 18.13 21.88
N SER A 660 6.01 19.39 21.60
CA SER A 660 7.26 19.79 20.90
C SER A 660 8.55 19.42 21.65
N ASN A 661 8.45 19.17 22.96
CA ASN A 661 9.56 18.73 23.80
C ASN A 661 9.75 17.20 23.81
N MET A 662 8.91 16.44 23.09
CA MET A 662 9.10 15.01 22.89
C MET A 662 10.24 14.77 21.90
N THR A 663 11.45 14.76 22.44
CA THR A 663 12.67 14.49 21.67
C THR A 663 13.22 13.12 22.06
N ALA A 664 13.52 12.30 21.05
CA ALA A 664 14.16 11.01 21.22
C ALA A 664 15.51 10.98 20.50
N THR A 665 16.38 10.13 21.02
CA THR A 665 17.59 9.74 20.30
C THR A 665 17.21 8.68 19.28
N VAL A 666 17.37 8.99 18.01
CA VAL A 666 17.22 8.02 16.91
C VAL A 666 18.59 7.42 16.64
N ASP A 667 18.72 6.12 16.91
CA ASP A 667 19.94 5.35 16.74
C ASP A 667 19.69 4.26 15.70
N TYR A 668 19.88 4.59 14.42
CA TYR A 668 19.57 3.69 13.30
C TYR A 668 20.28 2.33 13.38
N ALA A 669 21.46 2.27 14.01
CA ALA A 669 22.17 1.01 14.24
C ALA A 669 21.47 0.07 15.24
N GLN A 670 20.51 0.59 16.01
CA GLN A 670 19.66 -0.17 16.93
C GLN A 670 18.21 -0.27 16.41
N GLU A 671 17.64 0.81 15.87
CA GLU A 671 16.26 0.84 15.33
C GLU A 671 16.10 -0.13 14.16
N TRP A 672 17.03 -0.15 13.20
CA TRP A 672 16.87 -0.97 11.99
C TRP A 672 16.92 -2.48 12.25
N PRO A 673 17.85 -3.01 13.07
CA PRO A 673 17.77 -4.39 13.53
C PRO A 673 16.48 -4.71 14.28
N GLN A 674 15.96 -3.80 15.09
CA GLN A 674 14.68 -4.00 15.78
C GLN A 674 13.52 -4.13 14.78
N ILE A 675 13.42 -3.23 13.80
CA ILE A 675 12.35 -3.25 12.78
C ILE A 675 12.42 -4.52 11.94
N PHE A 676 13.64 -4.96 11.58
CA PHE A 676 13.87 -6.23 10.91
C PHE A 676 13.38 -7.41 11.76
N ASP A 677 13.72 -7.45 13.03
CA ASP A 677 13.33 -8.50 13.97
C ASP A 677 11.82 -8.52 14.22
N GLU A 678 11.19 -7.36 14.34
CA GLU A 678 9.74 -7.23 14.48
C GLU A 678 9.02 -7.69 13.22
N THR A 679 9.55 -7.38 12.04
CA THR A 679 9.02 -7.89 10.76
C THR A 679 9.12 -9.41 10.70
N TRP A 680 10.26 -9.98 11.11
CA TRP A 680 10.44 -11.42 11.16
C TRP A 680 9.40 -12.09 12.09
N ARG A 681 9.14 -11.52 13.27
CA ARG A 681 8.09 -12.01 14.19
C ARG A 681 6.69 -11.83 13.63
N ALA A 682 6.42 -10.71 12.96
CA ALA A 682 5.11 -10.44 12.36
C ALA A 682 4.71 -11.50 11.34
N PHE A 683 5.67 -11.97 10.52
CA PHE A 683 5.46 -13.08 9.60
C PHE A 683 5.35 -14.42 10.34
N ARG A 684 6.22 -14.70 11.32
CA ARG A 684 6.13 -15.93 12.14
C ARG A 684 4.75 -16.10 12.78
N ASP A 685 4.21 -15.01 13.33
CA ASP A 685 2.99 -15.02 14.15
C ASP A 685 1.71 -14.75 13.33
N GLY A 686 1.84 -14.42 12.04
CA GLY A 686 0.73 -13.96 11.22
C GLY A 686 0.68 -14.53 9.81
N PHE A 687 1.64 -15.34 9.38
CA PHE A 687 1.58 -15.97 8.07
C PHE A 687 0.44 -17.00 8.04
N TYR A 688 -0.29 -17.06 6.94
CA TYR A 688 -1.51 -17.87 6.81
C TYR A 688 -1.30 -19.38 7.06
N LEU A 689 -0.06 -19.87 6.97
CA LEU A 689 0.34 -21.23 7.33
C LEU A 689 1.44 -21.23 8.38
N GLU A 690 1.21 -21.88 9.52
CA GLU A 690 2.22 -22.00 10.57
C GLU A 690 3.53 -22.68 10.08
N ASN A 691 3.45 -23.55 9.07
CA ASN A 691 4.62 -24.23 8.52
C ASN A 691 5.44 -23.36 7.55
N MET A 692 4.99 -22.13 7.22
CA MET A 692 5.72 -21.17 6.39
C MET A 692 6.20 -21.74 5.04
N HIS A 693 5.37 -22.56 4.38
CA HIS A 693 5.73 -23.31 3.15
C HIS A 693 6.91 -24.28 3.30
N GLY A 694 7.26 -24.66 4.53
CA GLY A 694 8.41 -25.51 4.84
C GLY A 694 9.74 -24.76 4.91
N VAL A 695 9.73 -23.43 4.90
CA VAL A 695 10.93 -22.61 5.04
C VAL A 695 11.41 -22.61 6.50
N ASP A 696 12.70 -22.85 6.74
CA ASP A 696 13.31 -22.62 8.06
C ASP A 696 13.44 -21.11 8.31
N TRP A 697 12.42 -20.55 8.93
CA TRP A 697 12.32 -19.12 9.15
C TRP A 697 13.42 -18.56 10.05
N ASN A 698 13.97 -19.37 10.97
CA ASN A 698 15.10 -18.96 11.81
C ASN A 698 16.40 -18.89 10.98
N ALA A 699 16.62 -19.83 10.07
CA ALA A 699 17.75 -19.80 9.16
C ALA A 699 17.67 -18.59 8.21
N ILE A 700 16.48 -18.27 7.72
CA ILE A 700 16.24 -17.07 6.88
C ILE A 700 16.55 -15.78 7.64
N LYS A 701 16.12 -15.65 8.91
CA LYS A 701 16.51 -14.52 9.76
C LYS A 701 18.02 -14.34 9.80
N LYS A 702 18.75 -15.42 10.12
CA LYS A 702 20.21 -15.40 10.27
C LYS A 702 20.91 -14.99 8.97
N LYS A 703 20.43 -15.49 7.82
CA LYS A 703 20.95 -15.18 6.49
C LYS A 703 20.89 -13.67 6.19
N TYR A 704 19.75 -13.02 6.42
CA TYR A 704 19.56 -11.61 6.07
C TYR A 704 20.03 -10.64 7.15
N ALA A 705 20.02 -11.05 8.43
CA ALA A 705 20.59 -10.26 9.53
C ALA A 705 22.09 -9.94 9.32
N ALA A 706 22.81 -10.78 8.57
CA ALA A 706 24.22 -10.56 8.22
C ALA A 706 24.47 -9.30 7.37
N LEU A 707 23.42 -8.70 6.81
CA LEU A 707 23.48 -7.47 6.01
C LEU A 707 23.23 -6.20 6.85
N LEU A 708 22.56 -6.32 8.00
CA LEU A 708 22.14 -5.16 8.81
C LEU A 708 23.27 -4.20 9.22
N PRO A 709 24.49 -4.66 9.59
CA PRO A 709 25.58 -3.74 9.94
C PRO A 709 26.00 -2.79 8.80
N TYR A 710 25.67 -3.17 7.56
CA TYR A 710 26.05 -2.46 6.35
C TYR A 710 24.94 -1.56 5.82
N ALA A 711 23.71 -1.64 6.35
CA ALA A 711 22.65 -0.72 5.98
C ALA A 711 23.06 0.70 6.39
N LYS A 712 22.96 1.66 5.45
CA LYS A 712 23.27 3.10 5.68
C LYS A 712 22.12 4.02 5.34
N THR A 713 21.04 3.49 4.78
CA THR A 713 19.80 4.20 4.49
C THR A 713 18.60 3.37 4.89
N ARG A 714 17.44 4.02 5.05
CA ARG A 714 16.18 3.31 5.29
C ARG A 714 15.80 2.41 4.11
N TYR A 715 16.16 2.75 2.88
CA TYR A 715 15.94 1.89 1.71
C TYR A 715 16.82 0.63 1.72
N ASP A 716 18.02 0.68 2.30
CA ASP A 716 18.83 -0.53 2.52
C ASP A 716 18.10 -1.51 3.45
N LEU A 717 17.53 -1.00 4.55
CA LEU A 717 16.70 -1.83 5.43
C LEU A 717 15.47 -2.39 4.70
N ASN A 718 14.77 -1.58 3.88
CA ASN A 718 13.65 -2.07 3.06
C ASN A 718 14.08 -3.21 2.14
N TYR A 719 15.24 -3.10 1.51
CA TYR A 719 15.78 -4.15 0.66
C TYR A 719 16.07 -5.43 1.45
N ILE A 720 16.72 -5.32 2.61
CA ILE A 720 17.04 -6.48 3.46
C ILE A 720 15.75 -7.19 3.92
N ILE A 721 14.76 -6.43 4.40
CA ILE A 721 13.46 -6.97 4.79
C ILE A 721 12.75 -7.59 3.58
N GLY A 722 12.76 -6.90 2.43
CA GLY A 722 12.15 -7.36 1.20
C GLY A 722 12.70 -8.71 0.74
N GLU A 723 14.03 -8.85 0.73
CA GLU A 723 14.68 -10.13 0.40
C GLU A 723 14.36 -11.24 1.41
N MET A 724 14.24 -10.91 2.70
CA MET A 724 13.86 -11.87 3.75
C MET A 724 12.44 -12.41 3.53
N ILE A 725 11.46 -11.53 3.36
CA ILE A 725 10.05 -11.93 3.23
C ILE A 725 9.77 -12.61 1.89
N ALA A 726 10.56 -12.30 0.85
CA ALA A 726 10.44 -12.90 -0.47
C ALA A 726 10.74 -14.40 -0.51
N GLU A 727 11.48 -14.94 0.47
CA GLU A 727 11.78 -16.37 0.59
C GLU A 727 10.54 -17.24 0.84
N LEU A 728 9.44 -16.64 1.30
CA LEU A 728 8.16 -17.33 1.49
C LEU A 728 7.42 -17.62 0.19
N ALA A 729 7.95 -17.20 -0.96
CA ALA A 729 7.47 -17.61 -2.29
C ALA A 729 5.99 -17.29 -2.57
N CYS A 730 5.46 -16.20 -2.01
CA CYS A 730 4.06 -15.81 -2.16
C CYS A 730 3.87 -14.33 -2.50
N GLY A 731 2.71 -14.05 -3.09
CA GLY A 731 2.22 -12.70 -3.32
C GLY A 731 1.94 -11.99 -2.00
N HIS A 732 1.73 -10.68 -2.09
CA HIS A 732 1.27 -9.87 -0.96
C HIS A 732 2.19 -9.76 0.27
N ALA A 733 3.39 -10.34 0.23
CA ALA A 733 4.44 -10.07 1.20
C ALA A 733 5.04 -8.68 0.92
N TYR A 734 4.59 -7.66 1.62
CA TYR A 734 4.98 -6.28 1.34
C TYR A 734 5.68 -5.60 2.52
N VAL A 735 6.64 -4.74 2.18
CA VAL A 735 7.23 -3.76 3.09
C VAL A 735 7.29 -2.42 2.36
N ASN A 736 6.60 -1.41 2.89
CA ASN A 736 6.78 -0.01 2.48
C ASN A 736 7.65 0.68 3.54
N PRO A 737 8.56 1.60 3.16
CA PRO A 737 9.42 2.29 4.11
C PRO A 737 8.59 3.08 5.13
N GLY A 738 9.08 3.16 6.37
CA GLY A 738 8.63 4.16 7.35
C GLY A 738 9.23 5.52 7.03
N GLN A 739 9.69 6.24 8.04
CA GLN A 739 10.32 7.55 7.84
C GLN A 739 11.57 7.46 6.94
N ILE A 740 11.53 8.22 5.84
CA ILE A 740 12.63 8.43 4.90
C ILE A 740 12.93 9.92 4.81
N LYS A 741 14.20 10.27 4.54
CA LYS A 741 14.57 11.63 4.13
C LYS A 741 14.18 11.77 2.66
N THR A 742 13.21 12.64 2.35
CA THR A 742 12.66 12.82 1.00
C THR A 742 12.99 14.20 0.45
N ILE A 743 13.33 14.27 -0.83
CA ILE A 743 13.43 15.55 -1.54
C ILE A 743 12.04 16.04 -1.92
N LYS A 744 11.82 17.34 -1.74
CA LYS A 744 10.58 18.00 -2.18
C LYS A 744 10.47 17.93 -3.70
N ARG A 745 9.45 17.22 -4.21
CA ARG A 745 9.14 17.15 -5.65
C ARG A 745 8.74 18.51 -6.21
N ILE A 746 9.01 18.74 -7.50
CA ILE A 746 8.60 19.94 -8.24
C ILE A 746 7.50 19.55 -9.23
N PRO A 747 6.23 19.96 -9.00
CA PRO A 747 5.13 19.61 -9.90
C PRO A 747 5.33 20.14 -11.32
N MET A 748 5.32 19.25 -12.32
CA MET A 748 5.42 19.63 -13.73
C MET A 748 4.06 20.01 -14.32
N GLY A 749 4.01 21.09 -15.10
CA GLY A 749 2.83 21.44 -15.89
C GLY A 749 2.77 20.67 -17.22
N LEU A 750 1.62 20.08 -17.53
CA LEU A 750 1.32 19.39 -18.78
C LEU A 750 0.11 20.04 -19.47
N LEU A 751 0.08 20.00 -20.79
CA LEU A 751 -0.88 20.78 -21.60
C LEU A 751 -2.09 19.95 -22.08
N GLY A 752 -2.15 18.67 -21.74
CA GLY A 752 -3.14 17.72 -22.26
C GLY A 752 -2.93 17.45 -23.75
N ALA A 753 -1.68 17.36 -24.20
CA ALA A 753 -1.31 17.25 -25.62
C ALA A 753 0.00 16.51 -25.88
N GLU A 754 0.08 15.85 -27.03
CA GLU A 754 1.32 15.30 -27.57
C GLU A 754 2.04 16.40 -28.39
N LEU A 755 3.34 16.61 -28.14
CA LEU A 755 4.12 17.71 -28.70
C LEU A 755 5.40 17.20 -29.39
N SER A 756 5.80 17.85 -30.48
CA SER A 756 7.11 17.62 -31.13
C SER A 756 7.85 18.92 -31.39
N ARG A 757 9.18 18.86 -31.41
CA ARG A 757 10.03 20.00 -31.77
C ARG A 757 10.19 20.07 -33.28
N ASP A 758 9.83 21.21 -33.87
CA ASP A 758 10.00 21.48 -35.30
C ASP A 758 11.43 21.95 -35.62
N LYS A 759 11.83 21.86 -36.90
CA LYS A 759 13.14 22.34 -37.38
C LYS A 759 13.36 23.84 -37.19
N SER A 760 12.28 24.62 -37.07
CA SER A 760 12.34 26.05 -36.72
C SER A 760 12.78 26.31 -35.28
N GLY A 761 12.73 25.30 -34.40
CA GLY A 761 12.97 25.41 -32.97
C GLY A 761 11.68 25.59 -32.14
N TYR A 762 10.56 25.96 -32.77
CA TYR A 762 9.23 25.98 -32.12
C TYR A 762 8.66 24.57 -31.92
N TYR A 763 7.62 24.44 -31.10
CA TYR A 763 7.00 23.15 -30.79
C TYR A 763 5.62 23.05 -31.41
N ARG A 764 5.39 21.99 -32.18
CA ARG A 764 4.10 21.69 -32.80
C ARG A 764 3.23 20.88 -31.85
N ILE A 765 1.95 21.23 -31.78
CA ILE A 765 0.92 20.45 -31.12
C ILE A 765 0.52 19.32 -32.07
N ASP A 766 1.00 18.11 -31.82
CA ASP A 766 0.71 16.96 -32.69
C ASP A 766 -0.70 16.43 -32.46
N LYS A 767 -1.15 16.47 -31.20
CA LYS A 767 -2.47 15.96 -30.81
C LYS A 767 -2.94 16.61 -29.53
N ILE A 768 -4.22 16.96 -29.46
CA ILE A 768 -4.86 17.40 -28.22
C ILE A 768 -5.63 16.22 -27.65
N ILE A 769 -5.33 15.83 -26.40
CA ILE A 769 -5.91 14.63 -25.78
C ILE A 769 -7.34 14.96 -25.33
N PRO A 770 -8.39 14.30 -25.85
CA PRO A 770 -9.77 14.63 -25.46
C PRO A 770 -10.07 14.29 -24.00
N GLY A 771 -10.90 15.12 -23.37
CA GLY A 771 -11.33 14.94 -21.98
C GLY A 771 -12.79 14.51 -21.82
N ALA A 772 -13.25 14.38 -20.57
CA ALA A 772 -14.65 14.14 -20.23
C ALA A 772 -15.32 15.41 -19.68
N VAL A 773 -16.50 15.76 -20.19
CA VAL A 773 -17.11 17.07 -19.87
C VAL A 773 -17.64 17.23 -18.44
N TYR A 774 -17.82 16.11 -17.75
CA TYR A 774 -18.40 16.07 -16.41
C TYR A 774 -17.35 15.94 -15.31
N SER A 775 -16.06 15.82 -15.66
CA SER A 775 -14.98 15.58 -14.69
C SER A 775 -13.89 16.62 -14.84
N ARG A 776 -13.57 17.33 -13.75
CA ARG A 776 -12.46 18.29 -13.71
C ARG A 776 -11.10 17.63 -13.88
N SER A 777 -10.90 16.42 -13.34
CA SER A 777 -9.64 15.68 -13.48
C SER A 777 -9.43 15.10 -14.89
N LEU A 778 -10.48 15.01 -15.70
CA LEU A 778 -10.43 14.60 -17.10
C LEU A 778 -10.57 15.79 -18.05
N ARG A 779 -10.16 17.00 -17.63
CA ARG A 779 -10.08 18.17 -18.50
C ARG A 779 -8.69 18.30 -19.08
N SER A 780 -8.60 18.32 -20.42
CA SER A 780 -7.36 18.68 -21.12
C SER A 780 -7.27 20.21 -21.23
N PRO A 781 -6.16 20.82 -20.77
CA PRO A 781 -5.98 22.28 -20.81
C PRO A 781 -6.18 22.91 -22.18
N LEU A 782 -5.68 22.30 -23.26
CA LEU A 782 -5.80 22.83 -24.62
C LEU A 782 -7.14 22.49 -25.30
N ALA A 783 -7.99 21.66 -24.67
CA ALA A 783 -9.32 21.31 -25.19
C ALA A 783 -10.45 22.16 -24.58
N GLU A 784 -10.13 23.13 -23.72
CA GLU A 784 -11.14 23.94 -23.04
C GLU A 784 -11.89 24.83 -24.07
N PRO A 785 -13.24 24.90 -24.02
CA PRO A 785 -14.00 25.72 -24.95
C PRO A 785 -13.57 27.19 -24.91
N GLY A 786 -13.26 27.74 -26.09
CA GLY A 786 -12.83 29.13 -26.25
C GLY A 786 -11.32 29.35 -26.25
N ILE A 787 -10.52 28.31 -26.02
CA ILE A 787 -9.08 28.31 -26.27
C ILE A 787 -8.88 28.05 -27.77
N ASP A 788 -8.66 29.13 -28.53
CA ASP A 788 -8.50 29.12 -29.99
C ASP A 788 -7.16 28.49 -30.41
N VAL A 789 -7.07 27.16 -30.28
CA VAL A 789 -5.91 26.31 -30.58
C VAL A 789 -6.38 25.03 -31.29
N ALA A 790 -5.62 24.60 -32.29
CA ALA A 790 -5.85 23.37 -33.02
C ALA A 790 -4.59 22.47 -33.08
N GLU A 791 -4.82 21.19 -33.36
CA GLU A 791 -3.74 20.28 -33.75
C GLU A 791 -3.04 20.82 -35.02
N GLY A 792 -1.71 20.83 -35.01
CA GLY A 792 -0.88 21.41 -36.05
C GLY A 792 -0.37 22.83 -35.75
N ASP A 793 -0.96 23.54 -34.78
CA ASP A 793 -0.45 24.83 -34.32
C ASP A 793 0.90 24.70 -33.59
N TYR A 794 1.61 25.82 -33.48
CA TYR A 794 2.91 25.94 -32.87
C TYR A 794 2.83 26.77 -31.59
N ILE A 795 3.44 26.27 -30.51
CA ILE A 795 3.71 27.03 -29.30
C ILE A 795 5.02 27.78 -29.51
N VAL A 796 4.92 29.09 -29.69
CA VAL A 796 6.07 29.96 -29.99
C VAL A 796 6.71 30.56 -28.75
N ALA A 797 5.95 30.75 -27.67
CA ALA A 797 6.48 31.18 -26.38
C ALA A 797 5.63 30.69 -25.19
N ILE A 798 6.26 30.54 -24.03
CA ILE A 798 5.58 30.27 -22.75
C ILE A 798 6.00 31.35 -21.76
N ASP A 799 5.03 32.04 -21.14
CA ASP A 799 5.25 33.20 -20.26
C ASP A 799 6.18 34.26 -20.87
N GLY A 800 6.08 34.45 -22.19
CA GLY A 800 6.90 35.41 -22.95
C GLY A 800 8.32 34.94 -23.28
N VAL A 801 8.73 33.73 -22.86
CA VAL A 801 10.02 33.14 -23.24
C VAL A 801 9.86 32.37 -24.56
N PRO A 802 10.58 32.74 -25.64
CA PRO A 802 10.52 32.02 -26.92
C PRO A 802 10.91 30.56 -26.77
N THR A 803 10.14 29.63 -27.35
CA THR A 803 10.44 28.20 -27.25
C THR A 803 11.64 27.78 -28.09
N THR A 804 12.09 28.64 -29.02
CA THR A 804 13.35 28.45 -29.77
C THR A 804 14.59 28.55 -28.89
N GLU A 805 14.51 29.16 -27.71
CA GLU A 805 15.61 29.27 -26.74
C GLU A 805 15.75 28.01 -25.87
N THR A 806 14.88 27.01 -26.01
CA THR A 806 14.96 25.74 -25.27
C THR A 806 14.90 24.53 -26.19
N ASP A 807 15.73 23.53 -25.92
CA ASP A 807 15.71 22.26 -26.62
C ASP A 807 14.66 21.28 -26.05
N ASN A 808 14.07 21.60 -24.90
CA ASN A 808 12.95 20.87 -24.30
C ASN A 808 11.91 21.84 -23.73
N ILE A 809 10.68 21.84 -24.25
CA ILE A 809 9.61 22.77 -23.83
C ILE A 809 9.21 22.61 -22.35
N TYR A 810 9.37 21.40 -21.77
CA TYR A 810 8.98 21.13 -20.40
C TYR A 810 9.84 21.85 -19.36
N THR A 811 11.03 22.34 -19.74
CA THR A 811 11.84 23.20 -18.86
C THR A 811 11.06 24.45 -18.45
N LEU A 812 10.31 25.04 -19.39
CA LEU A 812 9.46 26.23 -19.17
C LEU A 812 8.17 25.91 -18.40
N LEU A 813 7.79 24.64 -18.30
CA LEU A 813 6.61 24.16 -17.58
C LEU A 813 6.94 23.60 -16.18
N THR A 814 8.19 23.70 -15.75
CA THR A 814 8.61 23.29 -14.41
C THR A 814 7.90 24.14 -13.35
N GLY A 815 7.20 23.49 -12.41
CA GLY A 815 6.45 24.19 -11.36
C GLY A 815 5.11 24.80 -11.80
N LYS A 816 4.64 24.51 -13.03
CA LYS A 816 3.43 25.12 -13.61
C LYS A 816 2.14 24.30 -13.44
N ALA A 817 2.19 23.16 -12.77
CA ALA A 817 0.99 22.38 -12.49
C ALA A 817 -0.03 23.18 -11.67
N ASN A 818 -1.26 23.30 -12.17
CA ASN A 818 -2.37 24.07 -11.60
C ASN A 818 -2.05 25.57 -11.42
N VAL A 819 -1.14 26.11 -12.25
CA VAL A 819 -0.77 27.54 -12.25
C VAL A 819 -1.12 28.13 -13.60
N LEU A 820 -1.89 29.22 -13.63
CA LEU A 820 -2.20 29.92 -14.87
C LEU A 820 -0.92 30.28 -15.62
N THR A 821 -0.84 29.85 -16.88
CA THR A 821 0.35 29.95 -17.73
C THR A 821 -0.06 30.54 -19.07
N GLU A 822 0.67 31.56 -19.52
CA GLU A 822 0.43 32.19 -20.82
C GLU A 822 1.16 31.42 -21.91
N LEU A 823 0.44 31.00 -22.96
CA LEU A 823 1.06 30.45 -24.17
C LEU A 823 0.86 31.44 -25.31
N THR A 824 1.92 31.65 -26.09
CA THR A 824 1.80 32.32 -27.40
C THR A 824 1.80 31.24 -28.46
N VAL A 825 0.76 31.22 -29.29
CA VAL A 825 0.49 30.16 -30.26
C VAL A 825 0.30 30.72 -31.67
N ASN A 826 0.60 29.94 -32.71
CA ASN A 826 0.40 30.34 -34.09
C ASN A 826 0.20 29.11 -35.01
N SER A 827 -0.57 29.27 -36.08
CA SER A 827 -0.76 28.23 -37.11
C SER A 827 0.48 27.98 -37.99
N THR A 828 1.50 28.83 -37.87
CA THR A 828 2.78 28.70 -38.58
C THR A 828 3.95 28.81 -37.60
N PRO A 829 5.13 28.23 -37.90
CA PRO A 829 6.30 28.29 -37.02
C PRO A 829 6.97 29.69 -37.10
N SER A 830 6.27 30.72 -36.60
CA SER A 830 6.66 32.13 -36.68
C SER A 830 6.01 32.95 -35.57
N GLU A 831 6.64 34.03 -35.12
CA GLU A 831 6.01 35.00 -34.22
C GLU A 831 4.98 35.88 -34.93
N ASN A 832 5.11 36.04 -36.24
CA ASN A 832 4.22 36.90 -37.03
C ASN A 832 2.80 36.30 -37.07
N GLY A 833 1.84 37.02 -36.52
CA GLY A 833 0.44 36.58 -36.45
C GLY A 833 0.14 35.66 -35.27
N ALA A 834 1.09 35.45 -34.36
CA ALA A 834 0.85 34.68 -33.16
C ALA A 834 -0.09 35.43 -32.19
N HIS A 835 -0.90 34.69 -31.43
CA HIS A 835 -1.79 35.22 -30.40
C HIS A 835 -1.54 34.55 -29.06
N LYS A 836 -2.00 35.20 -27.99
CA LYS A 836 -1.82 34.74 -26.62
C LYS A 836 -3.08 34.07 -26.10
N ILE A 837 -2.88 32.98 -25.36
CA ILE A 837 -3.91 32.28 -24.61
C ILE A 837 -3.42 32.03 -23.18
N VAL A 838 -4.34 31.74 -22.27
CA VAL A 838 -4.02 31.36 -20.89
C VAL A 838 -4.63 30.00 -20.62
N VAL A 839 -3.81 29.09 -20.12
CA VAL A 839 -4.21 27.72 -19.71
C VAL A 839 -3.89 27.50 -18.25
N GLU A 840 -4.55 26.52 -17.63
CA GLU A 840 -4.15 25.94 -16.35
C GLU A 840 -3.57 24.55 -16.64
N PRO A 841 -2.23 24.39 -16.72
CA PRO A 841 -1.61 23.09 -16.97
C PRO A 841 -1.94 22.09 -15.86
N ILE A 842 -2.08 20.82 -16.22
CA ILE A 842 -2.35 19.72 -15.27
C ILE A 842 -1.05 19.05 -14.81
N ALA A 843 -1.09 18.38 -13.67
CA ALA A 843 0.08 17.67 -13.12
C ALA A 843 0.33 16.29 -13.77
N ASP A 844 -0.73 15.69 -14.31
CA ASP A 844 -0.75 14.31 -14.81
C ASP A 844 -1.74 14.17 -15.96
N GLU A 845 -1.31 13.54 -17.06
CA GLU A 845 -2.10 13.28 -18.27
C GLU A 845 -2.59 11.82 -18.36
N GLU A 846 -2.13 10.93 -17.48
CA GLU A 846 -2.53 9.51 -17.47
C GLU A 846 -4.06 9.32 -17.49
N PRO A 847 -4.86 10.05 -16.68
CA PRO A 847 -6.30 9.87 -16.67
C PRO A 847 -6.95 10.18 -18.04
N LEU A 848 -6.38 11.13 -18.79
CA LEU A 848 -6.85 11.46 -20.14
C LEU A 848 -6.53 10.33 -21.13
N TYR A 849 -5.32 9.80 -21.11
CA TYR A 849 -4.93 8.67 -21.96
C TYR A 849 -5.78 7.43 -21.66
N HIS A 850 -5.97 7.13 -20.38
CA HIS A 850 -6.78 6.01 -19.91
C HIS A 850 -8.24 6.14 -20.36
N TYR A 851 -8.86 7.30 -20.14
CA TYR A 851 -10.22 7.58 -20.59
C TYR A 851 -10.38 7.37 -22.10
N ASN A 852 -9.46 7.89 -22.91
CA ASN A 852 -9.53 7.73 -24.36
C ASN A 852 -9.35 6.27 -24.81
N TRP A 853 -8.48 5.51 -24.13
CA TRP A 853 -8.32 4.08 -24.42
C TRP A 853 -9.65 3.33 -24.22
N VAL A 854 -10.34 3.53 -23.08
CA VAL A 854 -11.65 2.92 -22.82
C VAL A 854 -12.69 3.35 -23.87
N GLN A 855 -12.80 4.65 -24.15
CA GLN A 855 -13.77 5.17 -25.13
C GLN A 855 -13.51 4.64 -26.55
N ASN A 856 -12.25 4.46 -26.92
CA ASN A 856 -11.88 3.92 -28.23
C ASN A 856 -12.22 2.43 -28.33
N ASN A 857 -12.06 1.66 -27.26
CA ASN A 857 -12.48 0.25 -27.22
C ASN A 857 -14.00 0.11 -27.34
N ILE A 858 -14.78 0.93 -26.63
CA ILE A 858 -16.25 0.98 -26.77
C ILE A 858 -16.63 1.24 -28.23
N LYS A 859 -16.08 2.29 -28.85
CA LYS A 859 -16.35 2.63 -30.27
C LYS A 859 -15.96 1.51 -31.22
N LYS A 860 -14.83 0.84 -30.97
CA LYS A 860 -14.35 -0.29 -31.78
C LYS A 860 -15.32 -1.46 -31.74
N VAL A 861 -15.75 -1.87 -30.55
CA VAL A 861 -16.73 -2.98 -30.37
C VAL A 861 -18.08 -2.61 -30.97
N GLU A 862 -18.57 -1.40 -30.72
CA GLU A 862 -19.84 -0.92 -31.28
C GLU A 862 -19.81 -0.94 -32.82
N LYS A 863 -18.75 -0.42 -33.44
CA LYS A 863 -18.59 -0.44 -34.90
C LYS A 863 -18.48 -1.85 -35.45
N ALA A 864 -17.67 -2.72 -34.83
CA ALA A 864 -17.41 -4.07 -35.34
C ALA A 864 -18.62 -5.01 -35.20
N THR A 865 -19.53 -4.71 -34.27
CA THR A 865 -20.68 -5.56 -33.96
C THR A 865 -22.02 -4.95 -34.40
N ASN A 866 -21.98 -3.83 -35.14
CA ASN A 866 -23.14 -3.03 -35.51
C ASN A 866 -24.02 -2.66 -34.29
N GLY A 867 -23.37 -2.29 -33.18
CA GLY A 867 -24.01 -1.86 -31.94
C GLY A 867 -24.69 -2.97 -31.13
N ARG A 868 -24.51 -4.25 -31.50
CA ARG A 868 -25.16 -5.40 -30.84
C ARG A 868 -24.47 -5.85 -29.55
N VAL A 869 -23.19 -5.57 -29.40
CA VAL A 869 -22.37 -6.01 -28.26
C VAL A 869 -21.93 -4.79 -27.46
N GLY A 870 -22.08 -4.85 -26.14
CA GLY A 870 -21.53 -3.86 -25.22
C GLY A 870 -20.10 -4.16 -24.80
N TYR A 871 -19.38 -3.14 -24.35
CA TYR A 871 -18.04 -3.27 -23.78
C TYR A 871 -17.98 -2.51 -22.45
N ILE A 872 -17.39 -3.12 -21.43
CA ILE A 872 -17.06 -2.47 -20.16
C ILE A 872 -15.61 -2.75 -19.80
N TYR A 873 -15.00 -1.80 -19.09
CA TYR A 873 -13.68 -1.95 -18.49
C TYR A 873 -13.78 -1.80 -16.97
N VAL A 874 -13.06 -2.63 -16.23
CA VAL A 874 -13.04 -2.63 -14.76
C VAL A 874 -11.59 -2.48 -14.29
N PRO A 875 -11.16 -1.29 -13.80
CA PRO A 875 -9.75 -0.99 -13.50
C PRO A 875 -9.20 -1.66 -12.24
N ASP A 876 -10.05 -1.94 -11.27
CA ASP A 876 -9.70 -2.60 -10.02
C ASP A 876 -10.92 -3.33 -9.44
N MET A 877 -10.77 -3.96 -8.29
CA MET A 877 -11.88 -4.55 -7.53
C MET A 877 -12.12 -3.78 -6.23
N GLY A 878 -11.95 -2.46 -6.27
CA GLY A 878 -12.22 -1.53 -5.19
C GLY A 878 -13.42 -0.62 -5.49
N PRO A 879 -13.54 0.51 -4.75
CA PRO A 879 -14.60 1.49 -4.99
C PRO A 879 -14.58 2.09 -6.40
N GLU A 880 -13.41 2.31 -7.01
CA GLU A 880 -13.35 2.87 -8.36
C GLU A 880 -13.77 1.84 -9.42
N GLY A 881 -13.38 0.57 -9.28
CA GLY A 881 -13.88 -0.54 -10.08
C GLY A 881 -15.41 -0.66 -10.03
N LEU A 882 -16.03 -0.47 -8.86
CA LEU A 882 -17.49 -0.39 -8.75
C LEU A 882 -18.08 0.81 -9.49
N ASN A 883 -17.43 1.99 -9.42
CA ASN A 883 -17.86 3.17 -10.15
C ASN A 883 -17.80 2.96 -11.66
N GLU A 884 -16.69 2.43 -12.20
CA GLU A 884 -16.54 2.15 -13.62
C GLU A 884 -17.47 1.04 -14.10
N PHE A 885 -17.63 -0.03 -13.31
CA PHE A 885 -18.61 -1.07 -13.59
C PHE A 885 -20.01 -0.47 -13.69
N ALA A 886 -20.45 0.35 -12.73
CA ALA A 886 -21.76 0.98 -12.81
C ALA A 886 -21.86 1.97 -14.00
N ARG A 887 -20.81 2.76 -14.24
CA ARG A 887 -20.75 3.76 -15.32
C ARG A 887 -20.91 3.13 -16.70
N TYR A 888 -20.33 1.95 -16.92
CA TYR A 888 -20.36 1.29 -18.23
C TYR A 888 -21.35 0.12 -18.32
N PHE A 889 -21.68 -0.60 -17.26
CA PHE A 889 -22.58 -1.76 -17.33
C PHE A 889 -24.04 -1.37 -17.59
N TYR A 890 -24.61 -0.48 -16.76
CA TYR A 890 -26.04 -0.15 -16.86
C TYR A 890 -26.44 0.50 -18.19
N PRO A 891 -25.62 1.38 -18.81
CA PRO A 891 -25.91 1.90 -20.14
C PRO A 891 -25.87 0.86 -21.28
N GLN A 892 -25.29 -0.32 -21.06
CA GLN A 892 -25.11 -1.37 -22.06
C GLN A 892 -26.18 -2.47 -21.97
N LEU A 893 -27.21 -2.30 -21.13
CA LEU A 893 -28.26 -3.31 -20.91
C LEU A 893 -29.24 -3.48 -22.09
N ASP A 894 -29.19 -2.59 -23.09
CA ASP A 894 -29.92 -2.72 -24.35
C ASP A 894 -29.20 -3.63 -25.36
N LYS A 895 -27.94 -4.01 -25.09
CA LYS A 895 -27.11 -4.85 -25.95
C LYS A 895 -27.49 -6.32 -25.84
N GLU A 896 -27.15 -7.10 -26.86
CA GLU A 896 -27.43 -8.54 -26.94
C GLU A 896 -26.39 -9.41 -26.22
N ALA A 897 -25.19 -8.88 -26.00
CA ALA A 897 -24.06 -9.56 -25.38
C ALA A 897 -23.07 -8.52 -24.82
N LEU A 898 -22.09 -8.97 -24.02
CA LEU A 898 -21.12 -8.08 -23.36
C LEU A 898 -19.70 -8.63 -23.40
N ILE A 899 -18.75 -7.77 -23.78
CA ILE A 899 -17.33 -7.98 -23.53
C ILE A 899 -16.98 -7.24 -22.23
N ILE A 900 -16.34 -7.94 -21.30
CA ILE A 900 -15.87 -7.41 -20.02
C ILE A 900 -14.35 -7.41 -20.08
N ASP A 901 -13.73 -6.26 -19.81
CA ASP A 901 -12.29 -6.10 -19.85
C ASP A 901 -11.72 -5.91 -18.45
N ASP A 902 -11.03 -6.95 -17.99
CA ASP A 902 -10.36 -7.06 -16.68
C ASP A 902 -8.83 -6.98 -16.83
N ARG A 903 -8.33 -6.64 -18.03
CA ARG A 903 -6.90 -6.44 -18.28
C ARG A 903 -6.38 -5.32 -17.39
N ALA A 904 -5.21 -5.52 -16.77
CA ALA A 904 -4.62 -4.56 -15.84
C ALA A 904 -5.47 -4.23 -14.60
N ASN A 905 -6.43 -5.09 -14.24
CA ASN A 905 -7.20 -4.92 -13.01
C ASN A 905 -6.31 -4.96 -11.75
N GLY A 906 -6.34 -3.90 -10.94
CA GLY A 906 -5.49 -3.73 -9.75
C GLY A 906 -5.86 -4.55 -8.52
N GLY A 907 -6.98 -5.29 -8.55
CA GLY A 907 -7.47 -6.09 -7.43
C GLY A 907 -8.23 -5.29 -6.36
N GLY A 908 -8.56 -5.95 -5.24
CA GLY A 908 -9.45 -5.40 -4.22
C GLY A 908 -10.24 -6.50 -3.52
N ASN A 909 -11.55 -6.37 -3.42
CA ASN A 909 -12.43 -7.35 -2.76
C ASN A 909 -13.90 -7.36 -3.23
N VAL A 910 -14.23 -6.69 -4.34
CA VAL A 910 -15.62 -6.54 -4.81
C VAL A 910 -15.98 -7.47 -5.97
N SER A 911 -15.07 -8.34 -6.44
CA SER A 911 -15.36 -9.30 -7.52
C SER A 911 -16.61 -10.16 -7.28
N PRO A 912 -16.94 -10.62 -6.04
CA PRO A 912 -18.18 -11.38 -5.81
C PRO A 912 -19.44 -10.56 -6.11
N MET A 913 -19.40 -9.23 -5.90
CA MET A 913 -20.53 -8.34 -6.17
C MET A 913 -20.79 -8.26 -7.67
N LEU A 914 -19.74 -8.17 -8.50
CA LEU A 914 -19.85 -8.15 -9.96
C LEU A 914 -20.33 -9.51 -10.49
N ILE A 915 -19.75 -10.62 -10.01
CA ILE A 915 -20.15 -11.97 -10.41
C ILE A 915 -21.64 -12.21 -10.12
N GLU A 916 -22.16 -11.79 -8.96
CA GLU A 916 -23.59 -11.90 -8.65
C GLU A 916 -24.47 -11.19 -9.69
N ARG A 917 -24.11 -9.98 -10.13
CA ARG A 917 -24.88 -9.25 -11.18
C ARG A 917 -24.82 -9.98 -12.52
N LEU A 918 -23.64 -10.49 -12.89
CA LEU A 918 -23.44 -11.17 -14.17
C LEU A 918 -24.14 -12.54 -14.24
N LEU A 919 -24.38 -13.18 -13.09
CA LEU A 919 -25.09 -14.46 -12.96
C LEU A 919 -26.62 -14.35 -13.02
N ARG A 920 -27.18 -13.13 -13.03
CA ARG A 920 -28.64 -12.96 -13.04
C ARG A 920 -29.26 -13.56 -14.29
N GLU A 921 -30.31 -14.35 -14.08
CA GLU A 921 -31.17 -14.88 -15.14
C GLU A 921 -32.60 -14.36 -14.95
N PRO A 922 -33.26 -13.84 -16.00
CA PRO A 922 -34.65 -13.41 -15.87
C PRO A 922 -35.58 -14.59 -15.66
N TYR A 923 -36.28 -14.62 -14.53
CA TYR A 923 -37.33 -15.61 -14.25
C TYR A 923 -38.75 -15.05 -14.44
N ARG A 924 -38.88 -13.72 -14.61
CA ARG A 924 -40.14 -13.04 -14.92
C ARG A 924 -39.87 -11.82 -15.80
N MET A 925 -40.86 -11.46 -16.62
CA MET A 925 -40.82 -10.28 -17.49
C MET A 925 -41.98 -9.33 -17.19
N THR A 926 -41.81 -8.04 -17.50
CA THR A 926 -42.81 -7.00 -17.30
C THR A 926 -43.15 -6.28 -18.61
N MET A 927 -44.38 -5.77 -18.69
CA MET A 927 -44.89 -4.97 -19.81
C MET A 927 -45.64 -3.74 -19.28
N SER A 928 -45.71 -2.67 -20.09
CA SER A 928 -46.51 -1.48 -19.81
C SER A 928 -47.47 -1.19 -20.96
N ARG A 929 -48.69 -0.70 -20.65
CA ARG A 929 -49.83 -0.55 -21.58
C ARG A 929 -49.52 0.16 -22.92
N THR A 930 -48.48 0.98 -22.97
CA THR A 930 -48.11 1.80 -24.13
C THR A 930 -46.62 1.72 -24.49
N SER A 931 -45.91 0.70 -23.99
CA SER A 931 -44.49 0.51 -24.26
C SER A 931 -44.25 -0.84 -24.95
N SER A 932 -43.40 -0.84 -25.97
CA SER A 932 -42.85 -2.07 -26.56
C SER A 932 -41.65 -2.61 -25.79
N LYS A 933 -41.13 -1.84 -24.81
CA LYS A 933 -40.00 -2.28 -23.98
C LYS A 933 -40.48 -3.31 -22.97
N VAL A 934 -39.87 -4.49 -23.01
CA VAL A 934 -40.02 -5.53 -21.99
C VAL A 934 -39.00 -5.31 -20.88
N GLY A 935 -39.43 -5.38 -19.63
CA GLY A 935 -38.53 -5.40 -18.48
C GLY A 935 -38.21 -6.83 -18.02
N THR A 936 -37.07 -7.00 -17.36
CA THR A 936 -36.64 -8.27 -16.74
C THR A 936 -36.80 -8.22 -15.23
N ILE A 937 -36.95 -9.40 -14.61
CA ILE A 937 -36.90 -9.60 -13.17
C ILE A 937 -35.97 -10.80 -12.91
N PRO A 938 -34.82 -10.62 -12.24
CA PRO A 938 -34.33 -9.37 -11.63
C PRO A 938 -34.13 -8.23 -12.65
N ASP A 939 -34.32 -6.99 -12.19
CA ASP A 939 -34.08 -5.80 -13.03
C ASP A 939 -32.59 -5.68 -13.39
N ALA A 940 -32.28 -4.84 -14.38
CA ALA A 940 -30.91 -4.59 -14.83
C ALA A 940 -30.12 -5.85 -15.24
N THR A 941 -30.80 -6.85 -15.81
CA THR A 941 -30.19 -8.12 -16.22
C THR A 941 -29.76 -8.09 -17.69
N LEU A 942 -28.46 -8.33 -17.96
CA LEU A 942 -27.94 -8.56 -19.30
C LEU A 942 -28.13 -10.01 -19.75
N VAL A 943 -28.91 -10.22 -20.81
CA VAL A 943 -29.25 -11.55 -21.35
C VAL A 943 -28.53 -11.83 -22.66
N GLY A 944 -27.50 -12.68 -22.56
CA GLY A 944 -26.77 -13.21 -23.69
C GLY A 944 -25.35 -13.63 -23.34
N PRO A 945 -24.58 -14.00 -24.39
CA PRO A 945 -23.16 -14.34 -24.29
C PRO A 945 -22.34 -13.27 -23.57
N LYS A 946 -21.27 -13.70 -22.91
CA LYS A 946 -20.29 -12.83 -22.25
C LYS A 946 -18.90 -13.33 -22.60
N VAL A 947 -17.96 -12.43 -22.85
CA VAL A 947 -16.54 -12.75 -23.04
C VAL A 947 -15.73 -11.87 -22.10
N LEU A 948 -14.77 -12.47 -21.41
CA LEU A 948 -13.87 -11.79 -20.48
C LEU A 948 -12.48 -11.66 -21.10
N LEU A 949 -11.91 -10.45 -21.05
CA LEU A 949 -10.52 -10.18 -21.40
C LEU A 949 -9.66 -10.11 -20.13
N ILE A 950 -8.52 -10.80 -20.14
CA ILE A 950 -7.54 -10.79 -19.04
C ILE A 950 -6.11 -10.62 -19.56
N ASN A 951 -5.19 -10.15 -18.72
CA ASN A 951 -3.78 -10.20 -19.04
C ASN A 951 -2.90 -10.39 -17.80
N LYS A 952 -1.59 -10.47 -18.02
CA LYS A 952 -0.56 -10.53 -16.97
C LYS A 952 -0.65 -9.47 -15.86
N TYR A 953 -1.35 -8.36 -16.11
CA TYR A 953 -1.54 -7.27 -15.17
C TYR A 953 -2.86 -7.35 -14.36
N SER A 954 -3.78 -8.26 -14.69
CA SER A 954 -4.96 -8.58 -13.86
C SER A 954 -4.48 -9.25 -12.56
N ALA A 955 -4.77 -8.66 -11.40
CA ALA A 955 -4.10 -9.01 -10.14
C ALA A 955 -5.03 -9.11 -8.92
N SER A 956 -4.70 -10.02 -8.00
CA SER A 956 -5.35 -10.18 -6.69
C SER A 956 -6.81 -10.58 -6.81
N ASP A 957 -7.76 -9.77 -6.36
CA ASP A 957 -9.18 -10.04 -6.63
C ASP A 957 -9.53 -9.96 -8.14
N GLY A 958 -8.68 -9.30 -8.95
CA GLY A 958 -8.67 -9.40 -10.41
C GLY A 958 -8.10 -10.74 -10.94
N ASP A 959 -7.50 -11.59 -10.11
CA ASP A 959 -7.30 -13.01 -10.43
C ASP A 959 -8.55 -13.84 -10.04
N LEU A 960 -9.19 -13.50 -8.92
CA LEU A 960 -10.37 -14.23 -8.43
C LEU A 960 -11.61 -13.98 -9.30
N PHE A 961 -11.73 -12.82 -9.94
CA PHE A 961 -12.79 -12.52 -10.90
C PHE A 961 -12.80 -13.46 -12.11
N PRO A 962 -11.71 -13.61 -12.90
CA PRO A 962 -11.67 -14.56 -14.01
C PRO A 962 -11.75 -16.02 -13.53
N TRP A 963 -11.18 -16.36 -12.36
CA TRP A 963 -11.38 -17.70 -11.79
C TRP A 963 -12.87 -17.99 -11.56
N SER A 964 -13.59 -17.06 -10.93
CA SER A 964 -15.02 -17.16 -10.64
C SER A 964 -15.87 -17.17 -11.90
N PHE A 965 -15.50 -16.37 -12.90
CA PHE A 965 -16.14 -16.33 -14.22
C PHE A 965 -16.10 -17.70 -14.91
N LYS A 966 -14.95 -18.38 -14.87
CA LYS A 966 -14.80 -19.76 -15.38
C LYS A 966 -15.53 -20.77 -14.51
N ALA A 967 -15.39 -20.70 -13.18
CA ALA A 967 -15.97 -21.66 -12.24
C ALA A 967 -17.51 -21.71 -12.29
N THR A 968 -18.13 -20.60 -12.67
CA THR A 968 -19.59 -20.43 -12.84
C THR A 968 -20.08 -20.60 -14.27
N GLY A 969 -19.18 -20.70 -15.26
CA GLY A 969 -19.56 -20.90 -16.67
C GLY A 969 -20.17 -19.67 -17.34
N LEU A 970 -19.83 -18.45 -16.90
CA LEU A 970 -20.40 -17.21 -17.42
C LEU A 970 -20.06 -16.94 -18.89
N GLY A 971 -18.93 -17.46 -19.39
CA GLY A 971 -18.48 -17.25 -20.76
C GLY A 971 -17.05 -17.68 -20.98
N LYS A 972 -16.49 -17.31 -22.14
CA LYS A 972 -15.08 -17.58 -22.48
C LYS A 972 -14.14 -16.48 -21.99
N VAL A 973 -12.95 -16.90 -21.59
CA VAL A 973 -11.85 -15.99 -21.19
C VAL A 973 -10.80 -15.93 -22.30
N VAL A 974 -10.43 -14.74 -22.74
CA VAL A 974 -9.46 -14.46 -23.81
C VAL A 974 -8.32 -13.60 -23.27
N GLY A 975 -7.07 -13.88 -23.64
CA GLY A 975 -5.94 -13.01 -23.31
C GLY A 975 -4.70 -13.76 -22.89
N THR A 976 -4.05 -13.35 -21.80
CA THR A 976 -2.87 -14.02 -21.22
C THR A 976 -3.08 -14.34 -19.74
N ARG A 977 -2.30 -15.30 -19.22
CA ARG A 977 -2.32 -15.69 -17.80
C ARG A 977 -2.23 -14.46 -16.89
N THR A 978 -3.03 -14.43 -15.83
CA THR A 978 -3.08 -13.32 -14.86
C THR A 978 -1.92 -13.33 -13.86
N TRP A 979 -1.82 -12.32 -12.99
CA TRP A 979 -0.69 -12.11 -12.08
C TRP A 979 -0.47 -13.27 -11.08
N GLY A 980 -1.54 -13.83 -10.52
CA GLY A 980 -1.47 -15.04 -9.71
C GLY A 980 -1.09 -14.85 -8.25
N GLY A 981 -1.43 -13.73 -7.62
CA GLY A 981 -1.22 -13.54 -6.18
C GLY A 981 -2.55 -13.31 -5.47
N ILE A 982 -3.04 -14.24 -4.66
CA ILE A 982 -4.37 -14.19 -4.03
C ILE A 982 -4.38 -14.38 -2.51
N ILE A 983 -3.21 -14.58 -1.90
CA ILE A 983 -3.14 -14.62 -0.43
C ILE A 983 -3.38 -13.20 0.09
N GLY A 984 -4.53 -12.97 0.71
CA GLY A 984 -4.93 -11.69 1.27
C GLY A 984 -4.03 -11.24 2.43
N ILE A 985 -4.02 -9.93 2.69
CA ILE A 985 -3.10 -9.29 3.64
C ILE A 985 -3.76 -8.98 4.98
N SER A 986 -2.94 -8.96 6.04
CA SER A 986 -3.29 -8.27 7.28
C SER A 986 -3.03 -6.76 7.22
N GLY A 987 -3.53 -6.03 8.22
CA GLY A 987 -3.01 -4.69 8.55
C GLY A 987 -1.57 -4.75 9.05
N SER A 988 -0.87 -3.61 9.00
CA SER A 988 0.47 -3.47 9.60
C SER A 988 0.40 -3.36 11.12
N LEU A 989 1.48 -3.80 11.77
CA LEU A 989 1.73 -3.56 13.19
C LEU A 989 2.26 -2.12 13.40
N PRO A 990 2.18 -1.57 14.62
CA PRO A 990 2.67 -0.22 14.91
C PRO A 990 4.21 -0.19 15.06
N TYR A 991 4.95 -0.21 13.95
CA TYR A 991 6.40 -0.06 13.93
C TYR A 991 6.83 1.34 14.36
N MET A 992 7.98 1.45 15.04
CA MET A 992 8.48 2.70 15.61
C MET A 992 8.64 3.85 14.60
N ASP A 993 9.10 3.57 13.38
CA ASP A 993 9.33 4.59 12.34
C ASP A 993 8.15 4.75 11.38
N GLY A 994 7.01 4.09 11.65
CA GLY A 994 5.85 4.08 10.76
C GLY A 994 5.93 3.09 9.60
N THR A 995 6.86 2.14 9.60
CA THR A 995 6.94 1.07 8.58
C THR A 995 5.59 0.37 8.37
N ASP A 996 5.22 0.18 7.10
CA ASP A 996 4.01 -0.57 6.72
C ASP A 996 4.38 -1.94 6.18
N VAL A 997 4.15 -2.98 6.99
CA VAL A 997 4.36 -4.39 6.63
C VAL A 997 3.01 -5.07 6.40
N ARG A 998 2.86 -5.72 5.24
CA ARG A 998 1.69 -6.54 4.93
C ARG A 998 2.08 -8.02 4.95
N VAL A 999 1.53 -8.75 5.91
CA VAL A 999 1.73 -10.18 6.07
C VAL A 999 0.62 -10.92 5.30
N PRO A 1000 0.96 -11.88 4.42
CA PRO A 1000 -0.03 -12.76 3.79
C PRO A 1000 -0.71 -13.63 4.87
N PHE A 1001 -2.01 -13.41 5.07
CA PHE A 1001 -2.74 -13.81 6.29
C PHE A 1001 -3.88 -14.81 6.03
N PHE A 1002 -4.51 -14.78 4.86
CA PHE A 1002 -5.62 -15.68 4.50
C PHE A 1002 -5.66 -15.92 2.99
N THR A 1003 -6.29 -17.00 2.53
CA THR A 1003 -6.38 -17.31 1.09
C THR A 1003 -7.66 -18.07 0.75
N ASN A 1004 -7.87 -18.32 -0.55
CA ASN A 1004 -9.05 -18.97 -1.11
C ASN A 1004 -8.75 -20.39 -1.59
N TYR A 1005 -9.76 -21.25 -1.55
CA TYR A 1005 -9.72 -22.62 -2.09
C TYR A 1005 -11.01 -22.89 -2.88
N ASP A 1006 -10.94 -23.84 -3.80
CA ASP A 1006 -12.08 -24.22 -4.62
C ASP A 1006 -13.14 -24.97 -3.77
N ALA A 1007 -14.36 -24.44 -3.74
CA ALA A 1007 -15.47 -25.05 -3.04
C ALA A 1007 -15.85 -26.45 -3.57
N LYS A 1008 -15.56 -26.76 -4.84
CA LYS A 1008 -15.89 -28.07 -5.44
C LYS A 1008 -14.85 -29.14 -5.10
N THR A 1009 -13.57 -28.79 -5.05
CA THR A 1009 -12.47 -29.76 -4.91
C THR A 1009 -11.73 -29.71 -3.57
N GLY A 1010 -11.89 -28.62 -2.81
CA GLY A 1010 -11.14 -28.36 -1.58
C GLY A 1010 -9.66 -28.06 -1.80
N GLN A 1011 -9.24 -27.79 -3.04
CA GLN A 1011 -7.84 -27.50 -3.39
C GLN A 1011 -7.55 -26.00 -3.39
N TRP A 1012 -6.31 -25.64 -3.08
CA TRP A 1012 -5.81 -24.27 -3.27
C TRP A 1012 -5.88 -23.87 -4.74
N ILE A 1013 -6.09 -22.58 -4.99
CA ILE A 1013 -6.28 -22.04 -6.34
C ILE A 1013 -5.34 -20.85 -6.58
N VAL A 1014 -5.00 -20.60 -7.85
CA VAL A 1014 -4.40 -19.36 -8.39
C VAL A 1014 -2.98 -18.99 -7.91
N GLU A 1015 -2.67 -19.07 -6.62
CA GLU A 1015 -1.43 -18.53 -6.06
C GLU A 1015 -0.16 -19.04 -6.77
N ASN A 1016 0.74 -18.12 -7.08
CA ASN A 1016 1.97 -18.29 -7.83
C ASN A 1016 1.80 -18.86 -9.26
N HIS A 1017 0.58 -18.87 -9.82
CA HIS A 1017 0.31 -19.30 -11.19
C HIS A 1017 -0.57 -18.30 -11.96
N GLY A 1018 -1.70 -17.86 -11.39
CA GLY A 1018 -2.70 -17.04 -12.07
C GLY A 1018 -3.85 -17.87 -12.63
N VAL A 1019 -4.61 -17.26 -13.53
CA VAL A 1019 -5.73 -17.88 -14.24
C VAL A 1019 -5.39 -17.90 -15.72
N ASP A 1020 -5.33 -19.09 -16.29
CA ASP A 1020 -5.13 -19.27 -17.72
C ASP A 1020 -6.42 -18.93 -18.50
N PRO A 1021 -6.30 -18.20 -19.63
CA PRO A 1021 -7.42 -17.95 -20.52
C PRO A 1021 -7.87 -19.25 -21.18
N ASP A 1022 -9.12 -19.29 -21.66
CA ASP A 1022 -9.58 -20.37 -22.54
C ASP A 1022 -8.96 -20.24 -23.94
N ILE A 1023 -8.68 -19.01 -24.36
CA ILE A 1023 -8.05 -18.67 -25.65
C ILE A 1023 -6.85 -17.77 -25.36
N LEU A 1024 -5.65 -18.35 -25.43
CA LEU A 1024 -4.39 -17.63 -25.28
C LEU A 1024 -4.13 -16.75 -26.51
N ILE A 1025 -4.07 -15.44 -26.29
CA ILE A 1025 -3.65 -14.43 -27.26
C ILE A 1025 -2.71 -13.47 -26.55
N ASP A 1026 -1.41 -13.58 -26.81
CA ASP A 1026 -0.43 -12.55 -26.46
C ASP A 1026 -0.36 -11.54 -27.62
N ASN A 1027 -0.54 -10.26 -27.33
CA ASN A 1027 -0.49 -9.22 -28.37
C ASN A 1027 0.92 -9.16 -28.96
N ASP A 1028 1.02 -9.15 -30.28
CA ASP A 1028 2.27 -8.83 -30.96
C ASP A 1028 2.66 -7.38 -30.64
N PRO A 1029 3.83 -7.12 -30.02
CA PRO A 1029 4.17 -5.78 -29.56
C PRO A 1029 4.23 -4.74 -30.69
N ILE A 1030 4.60 -5.14 -31.91
CA ILE A 1030 4.66 -4.23 -33.06
C ILE A 1030 3.25 -3.85 -33.49
N LYS A 1031 2.34 -4.82 -33.55
CA LYS A 1031 0.93 -4.56 -33.89
C LYS A 1031 0.24 -3.72 -32.82
N GLU A 1032 0.49 -4.00 -31.55
CA GLU A 1032 -0.05 -3.23 -30.44
C GLU A 1032 0.44 -1.78 -30.47
N GLN A 1033 1.73 -1.55 -30.73
CA GLN A 1033 2.27 -0.20 -30.93
C GLN A 1033 1.61 0.53 -32.12
N MET A 1034 1.14 -0.21 -33.13
CA MET A 1034 0.38 0.33 -34.27
C MET A 1034 -1.12 0.50 -33.96
N GLY A 1035 -1.57 0.26 -32.72
CA GLY A 1035 -2.97 0.39 -32.29
C GLY A 1035 -3.84 -0.84 -32.59
N ILE A 1036 -3.26 -1.98 -32.94
CA ILE A 1036 -3.99 -3.23 -33.21
C ILE A 1036 -4.01 -4.09 -31.94
N ASP A 1037 -5.15 -4.11 -31.26
CA ASP A 1037 -5.42 -4.98 -30.11
C ASP A 1037 -5.98 -6.33 -30.57
N GLN A 1038 -5.11 -7.36 -30.63
CA GLN A 1038 -5.49 -8.69 -31.09
C GLN A 1038 -6.37 -9.44 -30.08
N GLN A 1039 -6.22 -9.17 -28.78
CA GLN A 1039 -7.06 -9.77 -27.75
C GLN A 1039 -8.51 -9.27 -27.90
N LEU A 1040 -8.71 -7.96 -28.05
CA LEU A 1040 -10.03 -7.39 -28.27
C LEU A 1040 -10.64 -7.84 -29.60
N ASP A 1041 -9.85 -7.92 -30.67
CA ASP A 1041 -10.31 -8.45 -31.96
C ASP A 1041 -10.79 -9.90 -31.82
N LYS A 1042 -10.06 -10.73 -31.05
CA LYS A 1042 -10.46 -12.10 -30.80
C LYS A 1042 -11.71 -12.19 -29.94
N ALA A 1043 -11.87 -11.34 -28.92
CA ALA A 1043 -13.08 -11.29 -28.13
C ALA A 1043 -14.32 -10.90 -28.97
N ILE A 1044 -14.16 -9.96 -29.90
CA ILE A 1044 -15.22 -9.59 -30.88
C ILE A 1044 -15.58 -10.79 -31.77
N GLU A 1045 -14.59 -11.53 -32.26
CA GLU A 1045 -14.83 -12.74 -33.06
C GLU A 1045 -15.62 -13.79 -32.26
N VAL A 1046 -15.17 -14.09 -31.05
CA VAL A 1046 -15.78 -15.12 -30.18
C VAL A 1046 -17.20 -14.74 -29.79
N ILE A 1047 -17.43 -13.49 -29.36
CA ILE A 1047 -18.77 -13.06 -28.94
C ILE A 1047 -19.77 -13.05 -30.11
N LEU A 1048 -19.32 -12.70 -31.32
CA LEU A 1048 -20.16 -12.76 -32.53
C LEU A 1048 -20.50 -14.20 -32.92
N GLU A 1049 -19.60 -15.16 -32.68
CA GLU A 1049 -19.88 -16.58 -32.86
C GLU A 1049 -20.92 -17.07 -31.85
N GLU A 1050 -20.72 -16.78 -30.56
CA GLU A 1050 -21.66 -17.19 -29.50
C GLU A 1050 -23.05 -16.57 -29.70
N LEU A 1051 -23.12 -15.34 -30.20
CA LEU A 1051 -24.37 -14.66 -30.53
C LEU A 1051 -25.23 -15.41 -31.55
N LYS A 1052 -24.65 -16.24 -32.43
CA LYS A 1052 -25.44 -17.05 -33.40
C LYS A 1052 -26.36 -18.05 -32.70
N SER A 1053 -26.01 -18.46 -31.48
CA SER A 1053 -26.78 -19.39 -30.66
C SER A 1053 -27.70 -18.69 -29.65
N ARG A 1054 -27.65 -17.35 -29.55
CA ARG A 1054 -28.44 -16.58 -28.59
C ARG A 1054 -29.93 -16.72 -28.89
N LYS A 1055 -30.70 -17.03 -27.85
CA LYS A 1055 -32.16 -16.95 -27.87
C LYS A 1055 -32.59 -15.58 -27.34
N PRO A 1056 -33.32 -14.76 -28.13
CA PRO A 1056 -33.86 -13.51 -27.62
C PRO A 1056 -34.90 -13.79 -26.52
N LEU A 1057 -35.12 -12.81 -25.64
CA LEU A 1057 -36.22 -12.86 -24.70
C LEU A 1057 -37.56 -12.93 -25.44
N PRO A 1058 -38.56 -13.66 -24.89
CA PRO A 1058 -39.87 -13.74 -25.52
C PRO A 1058 -40.54 -12.36 -25.57
N PRO A 1059 -41.34 -12.06 -26.60
CA PRO A 1059 -42.10 -10.82 -26.68
C PRO A 1059 -43.24 -10.81 -25.65
N VAL A 1060 -43.91 -9.68 -25.53
CA VAL A 1060 -45.17 -9.58 -24.78
C VAL A 1060 -46.19 -10.60 -25.34
N PRO A 1061 -46.80 -11.46 -24.49
CA PRO A 1061 -47.84 -12.39 -24.94
C PRO A 1061 -49.05 -11.68 -25.56
N ALA A 1062 -49.86 -12.42 -26.33
CA ALA A 1062 -51.12 -11.90 -26.84
C ALA A 1062 -52.02 -11.36 -25.69
N PRO A 1063 -52.80 -10.28 -25.92
CA PRO A 1063 -53.70 -9.75 -24.90
C PRO A 1063 -54.69 -10.81 -24.41
N ARG A 1064 -54.87 -10.90 -23.09
CA ARG A 1064 -55.90 -11.76 -22.50
C ARG A 1064 -57.29 -11.20 -22.82
N THR A 1065 -58.21 -12.09 -23.13
CA THR A 1065 -59.65 -11.86 -23.26
C THR A 1065 -60.37 -12.27 -21.97
N PHE A 1066 -61.65 -11.90 -21.82
CA PHE A 1066 -62.46 -12.42 -20.71
C PHE A 1066 -62.56 -13.95 -20.72
N LYS A 1067 -62.59 -14.56 -21.91
CA LYS A 1067 -62.52 -16.02 -22.08
C LYS A 1067 -61.24 -16.62 -21.48
N ASP A 1068 -60.09 -15.98 -21.66
CA ASP A 1068 -58.82 -16.42 -21.07
C ASP A 1068 -58.77 -16.26 -19.54
N LEU A 1069 -59.70 -15.50 -18.98
CA LEU A 1069 -59.88 -15.31 -17.53
C LEU A 1069 -61.00 -16.18 -16.95
N GLY A 1070 -61.67 -17.00 -17.76
CA GLY A 1070 -62.81 -17.80 -17.33
C GLY A 1070 -64.06 -16.97 -17.02
N VAL A 1071 -64.18 -15.78 -17.60
CA VAL A 1071 -65.37 -14.91 -17.49
C VAL A 1071 -66.12 -14.97 -18.81
N GLU A 1072 -67.39 -15.40 -18.77
CA GLU A 1072 -68.28 -15.44 -19.94
C GLU A 1072 -68.76 -14.05 -20.38
#